data_AF-A0AAU0S832-F1
#
_entry.id   AF-A0AAU0S832-F1
#
_cell.length_a   1.000
_cell.length_b   1.000
_cell.length_c   1.000
_cell.angle_alpha   90.00
_cell.angle_beta   90.00
_cell.angle_gamma   90.00
#
_symmetry.space_group_name_H-M   'P 1'
#
loop_
_entity.id
_entity.type
_entity.pdbx_description
1 polymer ?
#
loop_
_entity_poly.entity_id
_entity_poly.type
_entity_poly.pdbx_seq_one_letter_code
_entity_poly.pdbx_strand_id
1 'polypeptide(L)'
;MELPSYAYSQAQFRSNGIRTSIELFERSPAHVLAKNQFYAELAQLSAFLREQGAVPEIVLADVGLFGLRLFEGQDYYDETARALLYADGLTLFSRLVGQIVSADTPVQTGLGVCENLGREMTVCSNGIIINLTNNLTRLLGDELPVKAIDTLHAYIIEYLNQHELNSSKVMEIHRVNEMRNYLVDKMWGVPPITDAQFQIFTKEQKKACFNAIAASLTPAHIALAAADECLLVMRVGLAETLGETASPDEFNYTAFHDAVLVLRKMLALRYGELSLHAFFCFDEGEEVAHLRTDPSLIALDILDNQRRNGNLYESYLPQRVHEFYENGQRFQIYHYDMQLAWVEVATGPLAGIRDSLCFHYLEHFPVAELKNAPLLSMLKKCTADDMASSLLKTAPQNLALPLVPVFFQRVLARGVMASYLADKLAQWITLPPHTRVYLFECLLACAAAAEVATLLPHLKLLGPDSDEQMYLRTSLLNPDSEVFTMLSRHFLQQAQLHCANHREVFRALVGVDLFSHSLKTHTLTSVLQVGVSADRISQFLAFMMQLVDRALLSPAGLIAVLTGKNHEGNTSLVMAACLRHSEQFSVILRVLTAATQRRLVLPSEMLGLLAARDRRQHWSVLCWAMSHGDTAMVRELVVGVLEGAGKQYIFDQNTAQEVLLGSPPGALNLALSHGHAETLCVYADLLFEGQQRGHLSPHGLRRILMHGVTKDVFAATETAMDVYISVRDAPEHSPSQRWDQDRQALTLRSDALTAALQGGFVDTLCSYLDLFVRAHELQLISRVGIEPWLRGKLQWALSPAVLDGFRSRPFLTLVQMVDAAYERNLLTISECHRLLGASETGSPALMRAISRPSFDGLFEFAYRLWKLDQRREEKRQAHALKLFYLPPTMRECHDWSYACSPAGLAHLQRDVRAVERIPREQRSEHLQRLQDKFRECRIGLLLTTDQHAAEKEKEWQQLRAQFLAL
;
A
#
# COMPACT_ATOMS: atom_id res chain seq x y z
N MET A 1 53.22 -43.26 -8.23
CA MET A 1 53.89 -41.98 -7.88
C MET A 1 53.05 -41.33 -6.81
N GLU A 2 53.47 -41.44 -5.55
CA GLU A 2 52.81 -40.76 -4.44
C GLU A 2 53.12 -39.25 -4.57
N LEU A 3 52.10 -38.45 -4.85
CA LEU A 3 52.20 -36.99 -4.77
C LEU A 3 52.33 -36.63 -3.28
N PRO A 4 53.35 -35.85 -2.86
CA PRO A 4 53.47 -35.43 -1.48
C PRO A 4 52.27 -34.56 -1.09
N SER A 5 51.58 -34.91 0.01
CA SER A 5 50.43 -34.15 0.52
C SER A 5 50.89 -32.79 1.08
N TYR A 6 51.07 -31.80 0.20
CA TYR A 6 51.29 -30.42 0.60
C TYR A 6 49.94 -29.76 0.90
N ALA A 7 49.32 -30.14 2.02
CA ALA A 7 48.26 -29.34 2.60
C ALA A 7 48.91 -28.08 3.22
N TYR A 8 48.96 -27.00 2.45
CA TYR A 8 49.36 -25.67 2.94
C TYR A 8 48.32 -25.21 3.96
N SER A 9 48.55 -25.52 5.25
CA SER A 9 47.62 -25.11 6.30
C SER A 9 47.65 -23.59 6.47
N GLN A 10 46.54 -23.01 6.95
CA GLN A 10 46.47 -21.62 7.42
C GLN A 10 47.63 -21.28 8.38
N ALA A 11 48.09 -22.28 9.14
CA ALA A 11 49.25 -22.18 10.01
C ALA A 11 50.57 -22.05 9.24
N GLN A 12 50.78 -22.68 8.07
CA GLN A 12 51.97 -22.47 7.23
C GLN A 12 51.94 -21.13 6.49
N PHE A 13 50.77 -20.62 6.10
CA PHE A 13 50.62 -19.27 5.55
C PHE A 13 50.95 -18.20 6.61
N ARG A 14 50.59 -18.45 7.88
CA ARG A 14 50.87 -17.54 9.01
C ARG A 14 52.23 -17.75 9.69
N SER A 15 52.74 -18.98 9.76
CA SER A 15 53.99 -19.34 10.46
C SER A 15 55.23 -19.06 9.63
N ASN A 16 55.11 -19.00 8.30
CA ASN A 16 56.22 -18.65 7.42
C ASN A 16 56.64 -17.19 7.49
N GLY A 17 56.14 -16.36 8.44
CA GLY A 17 56.80 -15.13 8.88
C GLY A 17 57.17 -14.11 7.80
N ILE A 18 56.64 -14.26 6.59
CA ILE A 18 56.98 -13.47 5.42
C ILE A 18 55.67 -12.93 4.90
N ARG A 19 55.67 -11.60 4.80
CA ARG A 19 54.78 -10.77 4.01
C ARG A 19 54.81 -11.17 2.52
N THR A 20 54.53 -12.42 2.17
CA THR A 20 54.19 -12.75 0.79
C THR A 20 52.76 -12.30 0.61
N SER A 21 52.59 -11.13 -0.03
CA SER A 21 51.30 -10.73 -0.56
C SER A 21 50.72 -11.86 -1.39
N ILE A 22 49.40 -11.93 -1.53
CA ILE A 22 48.74 -12.93 -2.38
C ILE A 22 49.36 -12.95 -3.79
N GLU A 23 49.80 -11.79 -4.29
CA GLU A 23 50.49 -11.63 -5.56
C GLU A 23 51.81 -12.43 -5.64
N LEU A 24 52.56 -12.52 -4.54
CA LEU A 24 53.79 -13.31 -4.47
C LEU A 24 53.48 -14.81 -4.44
N PHE A 25 52.38 -15.22 -3.78
CA PHE A 25 51.92 -16.60 -3.82
C PHE A 25 51.45 -16.98 -5.22
N GLU A 26 50.66 -16.15 -5.90
CA GLU A 26 50.16 -16.39 -7.26
C GLU A 26 51.26 -16.48 -8.32
N ARG A 27 52.43 -15.88 -8.05
CA ARG A 27 53.63 -16.02 -8.90
C ARG A 27 54.48 -17.23 -8.54
N SER A 28 54.14 -17.97 -7.48
CA SER A 28 54.94 -19.09 -6.99
C SER A 28 54.54 -20.42 -7.63
N PRO A 29 55.46 -21.41 -7.69
CA PRO A 29 55.12 -22.78 -8.11
C PRO A 29 54.01 -23.42 -7.24
N ALA A 30 53.86 -23.00 -5.98
CA ALA A 30 52.83 -23.52 -5.09
C ALA A 30 51.40 -23.15 -5.54
N HIS A 31 51.20 -21.95 -6.12
CA HIS A 31 49.91 -21.57 -6.70
C HIS A 31 49.56 -22.41 -7.93
N VAL A 32 50.55 -22.69 -8.79
CA VAL A 32 50.36 -23.58 -9.95
C VAL A 32 49.92 -24.98 -9.49
N LEU A 33 50.52 -25.50 -8.41
CA LEU A 33 50.12 -26.78 -7.82
C LEU A 33 48.69 -26.74 -7.27
N ALA A 34 48.33 -25.70 -6.50
CA ALA A 34 46.97 -25.55 -5.97
C ALA A 34 45.93 -25.43 -7.09
N LYS A 35 46.22 -24.64 -8.14
CA LYS A 35 45.37 -24.50 -9.33
C LYS A 35 45.18 -25.82 -10.06
N ASN A 36 46.26 -26.58 -10.26
CA ASN A 36 46.17 -27.91 -10.88
C ASN A 36 45.37 -28.89 -10.02
N GLN A 37 45.48 -28.80 -8.69
CA GLN A 37 44.68 -29.63 -7.78
C GLN A 37 43.19 -29.31 -7.90
N PHE A 38 42.78 -28.05 -7.88
CA PHE A 38 41.38 -27.66 -8.12
C PHE A 38 40.86 -28.19 -9.46
N TYR A 39 41.63 -28.06 -10.56
CA TYR A 39 41.20 -28.60 -11.84
C TYR A 39 41.11 -30.13 -11.85
N ALA A 40 41.99 -30.82 -11.13
CA ALA A 40 41.91 -32.27 -10.98
C ALA A 40 40.63 -32.69 -10.25
N GLU A 41 40.26 -32.00 -9.16
CA GLU A 41 39.01 -32.25 -8.43
C GLU A 41 37.77 -31.95 -9.29
N LEU A 42 37.79 -30.88 -10.08
CA LEU A 42 36.72 -30.56 -11.04
C LEU A 42 36.59 -31.61 -12.14
N ALA A 43 37.72 -32.14 -12.62
CA ALA A 43 37.73 -33.21 -13.59
C ALA A 43 37.17 -34.51 -13.01
N GLN A 44 37.47 -34.83 -11.75
CA GLN A 44 36.88 -35.97 -11.04
C GLN A 44 35.36 -35.80 -10.89
N LEU A 45 34.90 -34.62 -10.46
CA LEU A 45 33.47 -34.34 -10.35
C LEU A 45 32.76 -34.46 -11.72
N SER A 46 33.37 -33.92 -12.78
CA SER A 46 32.86 -34.02 -14.14
C SER A 46 32.83 -35.45 -14.66
N ALA A 47 33.82 -36.28 -14.30
CA ALA A 47 33.86 -37.69 -14.64
C ALA A 47 32.74 -38.46 -13.94
N PHE A 48 32.60 -38.27 -12.62
CA PHE A 48 31.51 -38.82 -11.82
C PHE A 48 30.14 -38.49 -12.44
N LEU A 49 29.88 -37.21 -12.75
CA LEU A 49 28.61 -36.79 -13.37
C LEU A 49 28.35 -37.45 -14.73
N ARG A 50 29.39 -37.64 -15.56
CA ARG A 50 29.24 -38.33 -16.86
C ARG A 50 28.97 -39.82 -16.69
N GLU A 51 29.58 -40.47 -15.69
CA GLU A 51 29.39 -41.90 -15.41
C GLU A 51 27.96 -42.23 -14.97
N GLN A 52 27.25 -41.30 -14.33
CA GLN A 52 25.85 -41.51 -13.92
C GLN A 52 24.82 -41.43 -15.06
N GLY A 53 25.22 -41.09 -16.29
CA GLY A 53 24.46 -41.33 -17.53
C GLY A 53 23.20 -40.46 -17.78
N ALA A 54 22.72 -39.69 -16.80
CA ALA A 54 21.49 -38.88 -16.93
C ALA A 54 21.59 -37.50 -16.25
N VAL A 55 22.79 -36.95 -16.11
CA VAL A 55 22.97 -35.63 -15.49
C VAL A 55 22.60 -34.53 -16.48
N PRO A 56 21.72 -33.57 -16.11
CA PRO A 56 21.39 -32.44 -16.98
C PRO A 56 22.66 -31.69 -17.43
N GLU A 57 22.78 -31.38 -18.74
CA GLU A 57 23.96 -30.67 -19.29
C GLU A 57 24.29 -29.38 -18.53
N ILE A 58 23.26 -28.73 -17.96
CA ILE A 58 23.41 -27.53 -17.14
C ILE A 58 24.29 -27.75 -15.91
N VAL A 59 24.26 -28.93 -15.27
CA VAL A 59 25.08 -29.22 -14.08
C VAL A 59 26.56 -29.35 -14.46
N LEU A 60 26.84 -30.01 -15.59
CA LEU A 60 28.20 -30.09 -16.15
C LEU A 60 28.71 -28.70 -16.57
N ALA A 61 27.84 -27.87 -17.16
CA ALA A 61 28.16 -26.50 -17.52
C ALA A 61 28.46 -25.64 -16.28
N ASP A 62 27.68 -25.79 -15.21
CA ASP A 62 27.86 -25.04 -13.96
C ASP A 62 29.16 -25.43 -13.23
N VAL A 63 29.49 -26.73 -13.18
CA VAL A 63 30.79 -27.20 -12.66
C VAL A 63 31.95 -26.65 -13.48
N GLY A 64 31.80 -26.59 -14.81
CA GLY A 64 32.78 -25.95 -15.70
C GLY A 64 32.93 -24.44 -15.45
N LEU A 65 31.81 -23.74 -15.27
CA LEU A 65 31.78 -22.31 -14.98
C LEU A 65 32.45 -21.97 -13.64
N PHE A 66 32.29 -22.84 -12.64
CA PHE A 66 32.97 -22.70 -11.35
C PHE A 66 34.50 -22.73 -11.51
N GLY A 67 35.03 -23.66 -12.31
CA GLY A 67 36.47 -23.73 -12.61
C GLY A 67 37.02 -22.48 -13.31
N LEU A 68 36.23 -21.87 -14.21
CA LEU A 68 36.60 -20.60 -14.85
C LEU A 68 36.62 -19.46 -13.82
N ARG A 69 35.60 -19.34 -12.98
CA ARG A 69 35.51 -18.24 -11.99
C ARG A 69 36.62 -18.25 -10.93
N LEU A 70 37.01 -19.43 -10.44
CA LEU A 70 38.08 -19.59 -9.44
C LEU A 70 39.41 -18.95 -9.88
N PHE A 71 39.73 -18.99 -11.17
CA PHE A 71 41.06 -18.62 -11.67
C PHE A 71 41.07 -17.52 -12.73
N GLU A 72 39.97 -17.29 -13.44
CA GLU A 72 39.85 -16.21 -14.43
C GLU A 72 39.12 -14.99 -13.86
N GLY A 73 38.31 -15.18 -12.80
CA GLY A 73 37.63 -14.10 -12.08
C GLY A 73 38.46 -13.49 -10.92
N GLN A 74 39.77 -13.72 -10.88
CA GLN A 74 40.64 -13.34 -9.74
C GLN A 74 40.58 -11.85 -9.38
N ASP A 75 40.34 -10.98 -10.35
CA ASP A 75 40.22 -9.53 -10.15
C ASP A 75 38.97 -9.13 -9.34
N TYR A 76 37.99 -10.04 -9.19
CA TYR A 76 36.77 -9.81 -8.40
C TYR A 76 36.91 -10.18 -6.92
N TYR A 77 38.04 -10.77 -6.51
CA TYR A 77 38.30 -11.19 -5.13
C TYR A 77 39.43 -10.38 -4.49
N ASP A 78 39.19 -9.82 -3.30
CA ASP A 78 40.25 -9.14 -2.54
C ASP A 78 41.36 -10.13 -2.10
N GLU A 79 42.49 -9.60 -1.62
CA GLU A 79 43.65 -10.44 -1.26
C GLU A 79 43.36 -11.44 -0.13
N THR A 80 42.52 -11.06 0.83
CA THR A 80 42.16 -11.91 1.98
C THR A 80 41.21 -13.02 1.53
N ALA A 81 40.26 -12.66 0.69
CA ALA A 81 39.32 -13.52 0.00
C ALA A 81 40.01 -14.62 -0.82
N ARG A 82 41.05 -14.24 -1.59
CA ARG A 82 41.86 -15.19 -2.39
C ARG A 82 42.69 -16.12 -1.51
N ALA A 83 43.27 -15.61 -0.42
CA ALA A 83 44.05 -16.44 0.50
C ALA A 83 43.20 -17.54 1.16
N LEU A 84 41.98 -17.21 1.60
CA LEU A 84 41.04 -18.18 2.18
C LEU A 84 40.62 -19.26 1.18
N LEU A 85 40.39 -18.87 -0.08
CA LEU A 85 40.00 -19.77 -1.15
C LEU A 85 41.11 -20.80 -1.46
N TYR A 86 42.37 -20.35 -1.57
CA TYR A 86 43.50 -21.22 -1.84
C TYR A 86 43.86 -22.16 -0.68
N ALA A 87 43.56 -21.77 0.57
CA ALA A 87 43.86 -22.58 1.75
C ALA A 87 42.66 -23.47 2.16
N ASP A 88 41.66 -22.86 2.80
CA ASP A 88 40.54 -23.58 3.40
C ASP A 88 39.56 -24.07 2.31
N GLY A 89 39.35 -23.25 1.26
CA GLY A 89 38.50 -23.58 0.14
C GLY A 89 38.94 -24.84 -0.62
N LEU A 90 40.23 -24.98 -0.93
CA LEU A 90 40.76 -26.19 -1.58
C LEU A 90 40.56 -27.43 -0.71
N THR A 91 40.87 -27.32 0.58
CA THR A 91 40.73 -28.45 1.51
C THR A 91 39.28 -28.90 1.64
N LEU A 92 38.34 -27.95 1.76
CA LEU A 92 36.90 -28.23 1.80
C LEU A 92 36.42 -28.83 0.48
N PHE A 93 36.87 -28.29 -0.65
CA PHE A 93 36.47 -28.78 -1.97
C PHE A 93 36.98 -30.20 -2.25
N SER A 94 38.25 -30.50 -1.97
CA SER A 94 38.80 -31.86 -2.08
C SER A 94 38.06 -32.85 -1.17
N ARG A 95 37.73 -32.46 0.07
CA ARG A 95 36.92 -33.30 0.97
C ARG A 95 35.53 -33.54 0.41
N LEU A 96 34.90 -32.50 -0.13
CA LEU A 96 33.57 -32.57 -0.71
C LEU A 96 33.54 -33.49 -1.92
N VAL A 97 34.47 -33.33 -2.88
CA VAL A 97 34.59 -34.20 -4.05
C VAL A 97 34.86 -35.64 -3.62
N GLY A 98 35.77 -35.86 -2.66
CA GLY A 98 36.04 -37.19 -2.13
C GLY A 98 34.82 -37.88 -1.49
N GLN A 99 33.92 -37.11 -0.86
CA GLN A 99 32.64 -37.64 -0.36
C GLN A 99 31.67 -37.91 -1.51
N ILE A 100 31.49 -36.99 -2.46
CA ILE A 100 30.57 -37.17 -3.60
C ILE A 100 30.91 -38.42 -4.41
N VAL A 101 32.21 -38.66 -4.64
CA VAL A 101 32.70 -39.79 -5.45
C VAL A 101 32.81 -41.09 -4.63
N SER A 102 32.59 -41.03 -3.31
CA SER A 102 32.61 -42.21 -2.45
C SER A 102 31.49 -43.18 -2.83
N ALA A 103 31.80 -44.49 -2.85
CA ALA A 103 30.81 -45.54 -3.07
C ALA A 103 29.74 -45.59 -1.96
N ASP A 104 30.04 -45.03 -0.78
CA ASP A 104 29.12 -44.99 0.36
C ASP A 104 28.08 -43.85 0.25
N THR A 105 28.29 -42.87 -0.64
CA THR A 105 27.37 -41.76 -0.84
C THR A 105 26.29 -42.14 -1.87
N PRO A 106 24.99 -42.08 -1.51
CA PRO A 106 23.93 -42.33 -2.48
C PRO A 106 24.06 -41.40 -3.69
N VAL A 107 24.01 -41.97 -4.89
CA VAL A 107 24.20 -41.23 -6.16
C VAL A 107 23.34 -39.96 -6.23
N GLN A 108 22.06 -40.06 -5.87
CA GLN A 108 21.13 -38.92 -5.87
C GLN A 108 21.55 -37.81 -4.91
N THR A 109 22.11 -38.16 -3.75
CA THR A 109 22.65 -37.19 -2.80
C THR A 109 23.88 -36.48 -3.40
N GLY A 110 24.77 -37.24 -4.06
CA GLY A 110 25.91 -36.67 -4.78
C GLY A 110 25.51 -35.73 -5.91
N LEU A 111 24.49 -36.11 -6.71
CA LEU A 111 23.95 -35.27 -7.79
C LEU A 111 23.35 -33.96 -7.27
N GLY A 112 22.50 -34.03 -6.24
CA GLY A 112 21.88 -32.84 -5.64
C GLY A 112 22.93 -31.86 -5.09
N VAL A 113 24.02 -32.36 -4.52
CA VAL A 113 25.13 -31.51 -4.08
C VAL A 113 25.86 -30.86 -5.26
N CYS A 114 26.06 -31.56 -6.37
CA CYS A 114 26.66 -30.98 -7.57
C CYS A 114 25.81 -29.86 -8.16
N GLU A 115 24.48 -30.03 -8.19
CA GLU A 115 23.54 -28.99 -8.63
C GLU A 115 23.61 -27.74 -7.74
N ASN A 116 23.60 -27.94 -6.41
CA ASN A 116 23.69 -26.84 -5.46
C ASN A 116 25.03 -26.09 -5.58
N LEU A 117 26.14 -26.82 -5.70
CA LEU A 117 27.46 -26.22 -5.93
C LEU A 117 27.48 -25.38 -7.22
N GLY A 118 26.92 -25.91 -8.31
CA GLY A 118 26.85 -25.19 -9.58
C GLY A 118 26.11 -23.84 -9.48
N ARG A 119 24.97 -23.83 -8.80
CA ARG A 119 24.12 -22.62 -8.65
C ARG A 119 24.68 -21.62 -7.64
N GLU A 120 25.13 -22.10 -6.49
CA GLU A 120 25.44 -21.25 -5.33
C GLU A 120 26.84 -20.62 -5.43
N MET A 121 27.76 -21.14 -6.25
CA MET A 121 29.15 -20.67 -6.31
C MET A 121 29.36 -19.41 -7.18
N THR A 122 28.28 -18.68 -7.47
CA THR A 122 28.34 -17.41 -8.21
C THR A 122 28.68 -16.19 -7.36
N VAL A 123 28.90 -16.38 -6.06
CA VAL A 123 29.10 -15.36 -5.03
C VAL A 123 30.58 -15.03 -4.76
N CYS A 124 30.84 -14.08 -3.86
CA CYS A 124 32.20 -13.75 -3.40
C CYS A 124 32.88 -14.97 -2.74
N SER A 125 34.20 -14.93 -2.52
CA SER A 125 34.96 -16.10 -2.03
C SER A 125 34.53 -16.58 -0.65
N ASN A 126 34.10 -15.68 0.25
CA ASN A 126 33.53 -16.05 1.54
C ASN A 126 32.24 -16.86 1.34
N GLY A 127 31.40 -16.44 0.39
CA GLY A 127 30.23 -17.19 -0.04
C GLY A 127 30.58 -18.58 -0.58
N ILE A 128 31.65 -18.71 -1.39
CA ILE A 128 32.13 -20.01 -1.88
C ILE A 128 32.48 -20.95 -0.73
N ILE A 129 33.22 -20.48 0.28
CA ILE A 129 33.63 -21.31 1.43
C ILE A 129 32.43 -21.76 2.25
N ILE A 130 31.45 -20.87 2.46
CA ILE A 130 30.19 -21.20 3.15
C ILE A 130 29.45 -22.29 2.37
N ASN A 131 29.33 -22.13 1.05
CA ASN A 131 28.60 -23.09 0.22
C ASN A 131 29.30 -24.46 0.19
N LEU A 132 30.64 -24.48 0.12
CA LEU A 132 31.42 -25.72 0.25
C LEU A 132 31.17 -26.38 1.62
N THR A 133 31.17 -25.60 2.70
CA THR A 133 30.95 -26.10 4.06
C THR A 133 29.53 -26.66 4.21
N ASN A 134 28.52 -25.90 3.78
CA ASN A 134 27.11 -26.31 3.86
C ASN A 134 26.87 -27.61 3.07
N ASN A 135 27.38 -27.69 1.83
CA ASN A 135 27.24 -28.89 1.01
C ASN A 135 28.01 -30.09 1.58
N LEU A 136 29.15 -29.86 2.23
CA LEU A 136 29.87 -30.93 2.94
C LEU A 136 29.07 -31.43 4.14
N THR A 137 28.48 -30.53 4.93
CA THR A 137 27.61 -30.91 6.05
C THR A 137 26.36 -31.68 5.57
N ARG A 138 25.76 -31.28 4.43
CA ARG A 138 24.65 -32.02 3.81
C ARG A 138 25.06 -33.47 3.48
N LEU A 139 26.27 -33.69 2.95
CA LEU A 139 26.77 -35.04 2.65
C LEU A 139 27.04 -35.88 3.89
N LEU A 140 27.47 -35.26 4.99
CA LEU A 140 27.79 -35.95 6.23
C LEU A 140 26.56 -36.35 7.05
N GLY A 141 25.34 -36.10 6.55
CA GLY A 141 24.11 -36.62 7.12
C GLY A 141 23.49 -35.78 8.25
N ASP A 142 23.93 -34.53 8.43
CA ASP A 142 23.32 -33.61 9.38
C ASP A 142 22.59 -32.48 8.63
N GLU A 143 21.44 -32.81 8.04
CA GLU A 143 20.69 -31.89 7.17
C GLU A 143 19.93 -30.83 7.98
N LEU A 144 19.63 -31.09 9.26
CA LEU A 144 18.87 -30.15 10.08
C LEU A 144 19.63 -28.87 10.45
N PRO A 145 20.92 -28.90 10.86
CA PRO A 145 21.72 -27.69 11.01
C PRO A 145 21.81 -26.87 9.71
N VAL A 146 21.90 -27.55 8.56
CA VAL A 146 21.93 -26.86 7.26
C VAL A 146 20.59 -26.21 6.96
N LYS A 147 19.48 -26.92 7.18
CA LYS A 147 18.12 -26.38 7.04
C LYS A 147 17.90 -25.18 7.99
N ALA A 148 18.42 -25.26 9.21
CA ALA A 148 18.36 -24.17 10.18
C ALA A 148 19.12 -22.93 9.66
N ILE A 149 20.30 -23.12 9.07
CA ILE A 149 21.09 -22.05 8.45
C ILE A 149 20.36 -21.45 7.24
N ASP A 150 19.80 -22.28 6.36
CA ASP A 150 19.08 -21.83 5.17
C ASP A 150 17.83 -21.02 5.56
N THR A 151 17.08 -21.50 6.55
CA THR A 151 15.90 -20.80 7.08
C THR A 151 16.30 -19.49 7.79
N LEU A 152 17.41 -19.50 8.54
CA LEU A 152 17.98 -18.30 9.15
C LEU A 152 18.37 -17.26 8.10
N HIS A 153 19.05 -17.67 7.03
CA HIS A 153 19.42 -16.80 5.92
C HIS A 153 18.18 -16.16 5.28
N ALA A 154 17.15 -16.94 5.00
CA ALA A 154 15.90 -16.44 4.41
C ALA A 154 15.26 -15.36 5.29
N TYR A 155 15.14 -15.60 6.61
CA TYR A 155 14.59 -14.63 7.55
C TYR A 155 15.45 -13.37 7.68
N ILE A 156 16.77 -13.50 7.66
CA ILE A 156 17.67 -12.34 7.67
C ILE A 156 17.46 -11.51 6.41
N ILE A 157 17.43 -12.14 5.23
CA ILE A 157 17.21 -11.43 3.95
C ILE A 157 15.86 -10.71 3.96
N GLU A 158 14.80 -11.39 4.41
CA GLU A 158 13.47 -10.79 4.53
C GLU A 158 13.50 -9.56 5.47
N TYR A 159 14.10 -9.70 6.65
CA TYR A 159 14.26 -8.59 7.60
C TYR A 159 15.04 -7.42 6.98
N LEU A 160 16.17 -7.70 6.32
CA LEU A 160 16.99 -6.68 5.69
C LEU A 160 16.23 -5.95 4.57
N ASN A 161 15.38 -6.65 3.82
CA ASN A 161 14.56 -6.05 2.77
C ASN A 161 13.42 -5.19 3.36
N GLN A 162 12.70 -5.69 4.37
CA GLN A 162 11.60 -4.97 5.02
C GLN A 162 12.04 -3.66 5.68
N HIS A 163 13.30 -3.60 6.14
CA HIS A 163 13.87 -2.43 6.80
C HIS A 163 14.78 -1.60 5.88
N GLU A 164 14.78 -1.85 4.57
CA GLU A 164 15.63 -1.15 3.57
C GLU A 164 17.13 -1.18 3.90
N LEU A 165 17.55 -2.18 4.67
CA LEU A 165 18.94 -2.43 5.04
C LEU A 165 19.70 -3.21 3.97
N ASN A 166 19.03 -3.66 2.91
CA ASN A 166 19.60 -4.38 1.77
C ASN A 166 19.78 -3.51 0.50
N SER A 167 20.38 -2.33 0.65
CA SER A 167 20.67 -1.39 -0.44
C SER A 167 21.57 -1.88 -1.60
N SER A 168 22.26 -3.01 -1.48
CA SER A 168 23.15 -3.52 -2.55
C SER A 168 23.18 -5.04 -2.58
N LYS A 169 22.75 -5.64 -3.71
CA LYS A 169 22.82 -7.10 -3.95
C LYS A 169 24.24 -7.66 -3.86
N VAL A 170 25.25 -6.85 -4.16
CA VAL A 170 26.67 -7.27 -4.05
C VAL A 170 27.09 -7.42 -2.59
N MET A 171 26.53 -6.61 -1.69
CA MET A 171 26.84 -6.64 -0.25
C MET A 171 25.88 -7.51 0.56
N GLU A 172 24.85 -8.06 -0.06
CA GLU A 172 23.79 -8.82 0.61
C GLU A 172 24.37 -9.97 1.43
N ILE A 173 25.26 -10.78 0.85
CA ILE A 173 25.84 -11.94 1.53
C ILE A 173 26.66 -11.54 2.77
N HIS A 174 27.42 -10.44 2.70
CA HIS A 174 28.22 -9.94 3.82
C HIS A 174 27.32 -9.42 4.95
N ARG A 175 26.22 -8.74 4.59
CA ARG A 175 25.19 -8.28 5.54
C ARG A 175 24.50 -9.46 6.21
N VAL A 176 24.15 -10.49 5.43
CA VAL A 176 23.54 -11.72 5.94
C VAL A 176 24.49 -12.43 6.89
N ASN A 177 25.77 -12.59 6.51
CA ASN A 177 26.79 -13.23 7.34
C ASN A 177 27.00 -12.52 8.68
N GLU A 178 27.04 -11.19 8.68
CA GLU A 178 27.20 -10.41 9.90
C GLU A 178 26.01 -10.60 10.86
N MET A 179 24.78 -10.54 10.35
CA MET A 179 23.58 -10.79 11.16
C MET A 179 23.55 -12.24 11.63
N ARG A 180 23.82 -13.20 10.74
CA ARG A 180 23.89 -14.63 11.06
C ARG A 180 24.83 -14.89 12.21
N ASN A 181 26.05 -14.38 12.15
CA ASN A 181 27.04 -14.61 13.21
C ASN A 181 26.55 -14.10 14.57
N TYR A 182 25.88 -12.94 14.58
CA TYR A 182 25.27 -12.43 15.80
C TYR A 182 24.13 -13.33 16.32
N LEU A 183 23.28 -13.84 15.42
CA LEU A 183 22.16 -14.73 15.76
C LEU A 183 22.63 -16.12 16.23
N VAL A 184 23.61 -16.68 15.54
CA VAL A 184 24.18 -18.01 15.77
C VAL A 184 24.87 -18.10 17.14
N ASP A 185 25.62 -17.07 17.52
CA ASP A 185 26.20 -16.91 18.87
C ASP A 185 25.14 -16.97 19.98
N LYS A 186 23.86 -16.76 19.65
CA LYS A 186 22.75 -16.70 20.60
C LYS A 186 21.81 -17.91 20.55
N MET A 187 21.79 -18.69 19.47
CA MET A 187 20.68 -19.63 19.24
C MET A 187 21.05 -21.11 19.04
N TRP A 188 22.18 -21.48 18.40
CA TRP A 188 22.34 -22.90 17.95
C TRP A 188 23.74 -23.50 17.95
N GLY A 189 24.77 -22.85 18.50
CA GLY A 189 26.13 -23.44 18.49
C GLY A 189 26.69 -23.71 17.09
N VAL A 190 26.06 -23.15 16.04
CA VAL A 190 26.61 -23.17 14.68
C VAL A 190 27.93 -22.38 14.68
N PRO A 191 28.96 -22.78 13.93
CA PRO A 191 30.19 -22.00 13.88
C PRO A 191 29.96 -20.62 13.22
N PRO A 192 30.50 -19.53 13.79
CA PRO A 192 30.50 -18.24 13.13
C PRO A 192 31.35 -18.31 11.86
N ILE A 193 30.90 -17.62 10.81
CA ILE A 193 31.66 -17.46 9.58
C ILE A 193 32.71 -16.37 9.79
N THR A 194 33.90 -16.51 9.22
CA THR A 194 34.85 -15.41 9.11
C THR A 194 34.59 -14.62 7.83
N ASP A 195 34.23 -13.34 7.96
CA ASP A 195 34.01 -12.41 6.86
C ASP A 195 34.83 -11.14 7.11
N ALA A 196 35.65 -10.71 6.15
CA ALA A 196 36.55 -9.57 6.36
C ALA A 196 35.78 -8.22 6.48
N GLN A 197 34.52 -8.19 6.05
CA GLN A 197 33.71 -6.96 5.96
C GLN A 197 32.76 -6.75 7.16
N PHE A 198 33.06 -7.30 8.33
CA PHE A 198 32.23 -7.09 9.52
C PHE A 198 32.18 -5.64 9.99
N GLN A 199 31.03 -5.24 10.58
CA GLN A 199 30.69 -3.92 11.15
C GLN A 199 29.83 -3.02 10.26
N ILE A 200 29.01 -3.62 9.39
CA ILE A 200 27.97 -2.91 8.62
C ILE A 200 26.82 -2.47 9.55
N PHE A 201 26.49 -3.27 10.56
CA PHE A 201 25.32 -3.05 11.41
C PHE A 201 25.66 -2.65 12.85
N THR A 202 24.85 -1.75 13.42
CA THR A 202 24.92 -1.40 14.84
C THR A 202 24.46 -2.55 15.72
N LYS A 203 24.83 -2.52 17.00
CA LYS A 203 24.40 -3.53 17.99
C LYS A 203 22.88 -3.55 18.14
N GLU A 204 22.25 -2.38 18.05
CA GLU A 204 20.80 -2.20 18.15
C GLU A 204 20.09 -2.84 16.95
N GLN A 205 20.61 -2.65 15.73
CA GLN A 205 20.08 -3.29 14.52
C GLN A 205 20.19 -4.83 14.60
N LYS A 206 21.35 -5.34 15.05
CA LYS A 206 21.54 -6.78 15.27
C LYS A 206 20.57 -7.34 16.31
N LYS A 207 20.35 -6.62 17.40
CA LYS A 207 19.38 -7.01 18.44
C LYS A 207 17.94 -6.95 17.93
N ALA A 208 17.58 -5.96 17.12
CA ALA A 208 16.26 -5.85 16.52
C ALA A 208 16.00 -7.01 15.53
N CYS A 209 16.98 -7.34 14.68
CA CYS A 209 16.95 -8.51 13.82
C CYS A 209 16.79 -9.81 14.63
N PHE A 210 17.58 -9.98 15.69
CA PHE A 210 17.43 -11.11 16.61
C PHE A 210 16.02 -11.22 17.18
N ASN A 211 15.47 -10.14 17.71
CA ASN A 211 14.12 -10.16 18.30
C ASN A 211 13.03 -10.48 17.25
N ALA A 212 13.20 -10.02 16.02
CA ALA A 212 12.26 -10.31 14.93
C ALA A 212 12.30 -11.78 14.50
N ILE A 213 13.49 -12.40 14.49
CA ILE A 213 13.69 -13.76 14.00
C ILE A 213 13.52 -14.81 15.11
N ALA A 214 13.92 -14.51 16.34
CA ALA A 214 14.03 -15.49 17.42
C ALA A 214 12.70 -16.12 17.83
N ALA A 215 11.58 -15.43 17.61
CA ALA A 215 10.25 -15.99 17.86
C ALA A 215 9.79 -16.98 16.77
N SER A 216 10.32 -16.84 15.56
CA SER A 216 9.92 -17.62 14.38
C SER A 216 10.82 -18.82 14.16
N LEU A 217 12.12 -18.63 14.36
CA LEU A 217 13.12 -19.67 14.13
C LEU A 217 13.36 -20.42 15.44
N THR A 218 12.55 -21.46 15.67
CA THR A 218 12.71 -22.38 16.80
C THR A 218 13.02 -23.79 16.29
N PRO A 219 13.55 -24.72 17.13
CA PRO A 219 13.80 -26.07 16.69
C PRO A 219 12.56 -26.77 16.13
N ALA A 220 11.39 -26.55 16.73
CA ALA A 220 10.11 -27.05 16.23
C ALA A 220 9.75 -26.50 14.85
N HIS A 221 10.03 -25.22 14.58
CA HIS A 221 9.81 -24.62 13.26
C HIS A 221 10.66 -25.30 12.19
N ILE A 222 11.96 -25.48 12.48
CA ILE A 222 12.91 -26.09 11.54
C ILE A 222 12.55 -27.56 11.30
N ALA A 223 12.18 -28.29 12.34
CA ALA A 223 11.73 -29.67 12.23
C ALA A 223 10.43 -29.78 11.41
N LEU A 224 9.49 -28.85 11.55
CA LEU A 224 8.29 -28.79 10.71
C LEU A 224 8.63 -28.55 9.24
N ALA A 225 9.52 -27.59 8.94
CA ALA A 225 9.94 -27.31 7.58
C ALA A 225 10.67 -28.50 6.92
N ALA A 226 11.48 -29.23 7.70
CA ALA A 226 12.12 -30.47 7.25
C ALA A 226 11.12 -31.62 7.05
N ALA A 227 10.12 -31.71 7.94
CA ALA A 227 9.06 -32.70 7.86
C ALA A 227 8.12 -32.51 6.65
N ASP A 228 7.83 -31.25 6.28
CA ASP A 228 7.10 -30.95 5.04
C ASP A 228 7.86 -31.45 3.80
N GLU A 229 9.18 -31.27 3.78
CA GLU A 229 10.04 -31.78 2.71
C GLU A 229 10.04 -33.32 2.68
N CYS A 230 10.10 -33.96 3.86
CA CYS A 230 9.98 -35.41 3.97
C CYS A 230 8.65 -35.92 3.39
N LEU A 231 7.53 -35.26 3.70
CA LEU A 231 6.21 -35.60 3.15
C LEU A 231 6.17 -35.42 1.63
N LEU A 232 6.75 -34.34 1.11
CA LEU A 232 6.81 -34.08 -0.32
C LEU A 232 7.63 -35.17 -1.04
N VAL A 233 8.81 -35.49 -0.53
CA VAL A 233 9.67 -36.55 -1.08
C VAL A 233 8.96 -37.90 -1.04
N MET A 234 8.29 -38.23 0.06
CA MET A 234 7.49 -39.45 0.16
C MET A 234 6.36 -39.47 -0.87
N ARG A 235 5.62 -38.36 -1.01
CA ARG A 235 4.51 -38.24 -1.97
C ARG A 235 4.97 -38.39 -3.41
N VAL A 236 6.00 -37.65 -3.82
CA VAL A 236 6.54 -37.69 -5.17
C VAL A 236 7.14 -39.05 -5.47
N GLY A 237 7.96 -39.60 -4.56
CA GLY A 237 8.58 -40.90 -4.76
C GLY A 237 7.58 -42.05 -4.85
N LEU A 238 6.50 -42.01 -4.06
CA LEU A 238 5.41 -42.99 -4.18
C LEU A 238 4.64 -42.83 -5.49
N ALA A 239 4.33 -41.60 -5.91
CA ALA A 239 3.65 -41.35 -7.18
C ALA A 239 4.49 -41.81 -8.38
N GLU A 240 5.80 -41.59 -8.37
CA GLU A 240 6.72 -42.05 -9.41
C GLU A 240 6.83 -43.58 -9.45
N THR A 241 6.84 -44.24 -8.29
CA THR A 241 7.00 -45.70 -8.21
C THR A 241 5.72 -46.46 -8.52
N LEU A 242 4.56 -45.90 -8.15
CA LEU A 242 3.25 -46.57 -8.25
C LEU A 242 2.41 -46.08 -9.44
N GLY A 243 2.80 -44.97 -10.06
CA GLY A 243 2.02 -44.28 -11.10
C GLY A 243 0.87 -43.44 -10.52
N GLU A 244 0.42 -42.43 -11.26
CA GLU A 244 -0.64 -41.50 -10.82
C GLU A 244 -2.02 -42.18 -10.64
N THR A 245 -2.20 -43.40 -11.13
CA THR A 245 -3.48 -44.12 -11.15
C THR A 245 -3.29 -45.63 -11.06
N ALA A 246 -2.88 -46.17 -9.90
CA ALA A 246 -3.12 -47.59 -9.65
C ALA A 246 -4.64 -47.77 -9.42
N SER A 247 -5.31 -48.49 -10.32
CA SER A 247 -6.68 -49.00 -10.09
C SER A 247 -6.71 -49.74 -8.75
N PRO A 248 -7.78 -49.64 -7.92
CA PRO A 248 -7.93 -50.42 -6.69
C PRO A 248 -7.69 -51.93 -6.90
N ASP A 249 -7.96 -52.43 -8.10
CA ASP A 249 -7.81 -53.85 -8.46
C ASP A 249 -6.36 -54.24 -8.87
N GLU A 250 -5.44 -53.28 -9.03
CA GLU A 250 -4.05 -53.49 -9.47
C GLU A 250 -2.99 -53.03 -8.45
N PHE A 251 -3.39 -52.74 -7.21
CA PHE A 251 -2.46 -52.22 -6.19
C PHE A 251 -1.38 -53.26 -5.83
N ASN A 252 -0.14 -52.99 -6.24
CA ASN A 252 1.00 -53.85 -5.93
C ASN A 252 1.57 -53.54 -4.54
N TYR A 253 1.10 -54.27 -3.52
CA TYR A 253 1.54 -54.10 -2.13
C TYR A 253 3.05 -54.26 -1.95
N THR A 254 3.68 -55.18 -2.69
CA THR A 254 5.14 -55.40 -2.61
C THR A 254 5.89 -54.19 -3.14
N ALA A 255 5.49 -53.64 -4.29
CA ALA A 255 6.10 -52.43 -4.84
C ALA A 255 5.90 -51.22 -3.92
N PHE A 256 4.70 -51.05 -3.33
CA PHE A 256 4.43 -50.01 -2.33
C PHE A 256 5.35 -50.17 -1.11
N HIS A 257 5.41 -51.37 -0.52
CA HIS A 257 6.23 -51.64 0.64
C HIS A 257 7.72 -51.37 0.36
N ASP A 258 8.24 -51.84 -0.77
CA ASP A 258 9.63 -51.63 -1.17
C ASP A 258 9.93 -50.15 -1.40
N ALA A 259 9.02 -49.41 -2.06
CA ALA A 259 9.14 -47.97 -2.27
C ALA A 259 9.19 -47.21 -0.93
N VAL A 260 8.26 -47.51 -0.01
CA VAL A 260 8.22 -46.90 1.32
C VAL A 260 9.50 -47.19 2.09
N LEU A 261 10.02 -48.42 2.06
CA LEU A 261 11.28 -48.76 2.71
C LEU A 261 12.47 -47.98 2.14
N VAL A 262 12.58 -47.90 0.81
CA VAL A 262 13.67 -47.18 0.14
C VAL A 262 13.61 -45.69 0.46
N LEU A 263 12.44 -45.07 0.32
CA LEU A 263 12.23 -43.65 0.61
C LEU A 263 12.49 -43.34 2.09
N ARG A 264 11.96 -44.16 3.01
CA ARG A 264 12.19 -43.98 4.44
C ARG A 264 13.66 -44.14 4.81
N LYS A 265 14.37 -45.10 4.22
CA LYS A 265 15.82 -45.28 4.45
C LYS A 265 16.61 -44.07 3.95
N MET A 266 16.26 -43.54 2.78
CA MET A 266 16.87 -42.33 2.24
C MET A 266 16.63 -41.11 3.14
N LEU A 267 15.40 -40.91 3.61
CA LEU A 267 15.07 -39.83 4.55
C LEU A 267 15.74 -40.04 5.92
N ALA A 268 15.88 -41.28 6.38
CA ALA A 268 16.51 -41.59 7.65
C ALA A 268 18.01 -41.29 7.68
N LEU A 269 18.70 -41.39 6.53
CA LEU A 269 20.10 -40.96 6.40
C LEU A 269 20.29 -39.45 6.62
N ARG A 270 19.23 -38.66 6.43
CA ARG A 270 19.26 -37.19 6.49
C ARG A 270 18.73 -36.63 7.81
N TYR A 271 17.69 -37.26 8.35
CA TYR A 271 16.92 -36.74 9.48
C TYR A 271 16.85 -37.69 10.69
N GLY A 272 17.53 -38.84 10.62
CA GLY A 272 17.46 -39.91 11.61
C GLY A 272 16.26 -40.84 11.40
N GLU A 273 16.12 -41.87 12.23
CA GLU A 273 15.03 -42.85 12.09
C GLU A 273 13.64 -42.19 12.17
N LEU A 274 12.84 -42.32 11.11
CA LEU A 274 11.47 -41.84 11.04
C LEU A 274 10.49 -43.01 11.14
N SER A 275 9.47 -42.88 11.97
CA SER A 275 8.46 -43.92 12.16
C SER A 275 7.51 -44.00 10.95
N LEU A 276 6.98 -45.19 10.68
CA LEU A 276 6.02 -45.37 9.59
C LEU A 276 4.68 -44.67 9.89
N HIS A 277 4.28 -44.66 11.16
CA HIS A 277 3.07 -43.98 11.63
C HIS A 277 3.14 -42.46 11.44
N ALA A 278 4.34 -41.87 11.44
CA ALA A 278 4.48 -40.45 11.14
C ALA A 278 4.09 -40.10 9.68
N PHE A 279 4.24 -41.04 8.74
CA PHE A 279 3.86 -40.84 7.34
C PHE A 279 2.43 -41.27 7.03
N PHE A 280 1.94 -42.34 7.64
CA PHE A 280 0.67 -42.97 7.24
C PHE A 280 -0.37 -42.97 8.37
N CYS A 281 -1.64 -42.85 7.99
CA CYS A 281 -2.77 -43.23 8.82
C CYS A 281 -3.53 -44.39 8.17
N PHE A 282 -4.06 -45.29 8.98
CA PHE A 282 -4.81 -46.46 8.53
C PHE A 282 -6.25 -46.31 9.02
N ASP A 283 -7.22 -46.51 8.13
CA ASP A 283 -8.63 -46.41 8.50
C ASP A 283 -9.03 -47.60 9.38
N GLU A 284 -9.85 -47.36 10.40
CA GLU A 284 -10.27 -48.41 11.34
C GLU A 284 -11.07 -49.50 10.61
N GLY A 285 -10.46 -50.68 10.47
CA GLY A 285 -11.12 -51.86 9.89
C GLY A 285 -11.01 -52.00 8.37
N GLU A 286 -10.30 -51.09 7.69
CA GLU A 286 -10.06 -51.17 6.23
C GLU A 286 -8.56 -51.36 5.92
N GLU A 287 -8.23 -52.09 4.85
CA GLU A 287 -6.86 -52.27 4.34
C GLU A 287 -6.36 -51.03 3.58
N VAL A 288 -6.88 -49.83 3.90
CA VAL A 288 -6.58 -48.58 3.21
C VAL A 288 -5.62 -47.75 4.07
N ALA A 289 -4.46 -47.42 3.51
CA ALA A 289 -3.46 -46.55 4.10
C ALA A 289 -3.45 -45.21 3.37
N HIS A 290 -3.58 -44.12 4.13
CA HIS A 290 -3.48 -42.76 3.59
C HIS A 290 -2.17 -42.13 4.00
N LEU A 291 -1.51 -41.45 3.06
CA LEU A 291 -0.37 -40.59 3.38
C LEU A 291 -0.89 -39.35 4.12
N ARG A 292 -0.36 -39.10 5.32
CA ARG A 292 -0.72 -37.94 6.14
C ARG A 292 -0.36 -36.64 5.39
N THR A 293 -1.22 -35.65 5.55
CA THR A 293 -0.98 -34.29 5.03
C THR A 293 -0.34 -33.38 6.06
N ASP A 294 -0.39 -33.74 7.34
CA ASP A 294 0.18 -32.97 8.45
C ASP A 294 1.61 -33.46 8.77
N PRO A 295 2.64 -32.60 8.65
CA PRO A 295 4.04 -32.95 8.93
C PRO A 295 4.36 -33.13 10.42
N SER A 296 3.42 -32.87 11.34
CA SER A 296 3.70 -32.75 12.77
C SER A 296 4.35 -34.00 13.38
N LEU A 297 3.87 -35.21 13.05
CA LEU A 297 4.46 -36.44 13.61
C LEU A 297 5.88 -36.70 13.08
N ILE A 298 6.16 -36.36 11.82
CA ILE A 298 7.52 -36.47 11.26
C ILE A 298 8.43 -35.47 11.95
N ALA A 299 7.97 -34.24 12.18
CA ALA A 299 8.73 -33.22 12.90
C ALA A 299 9.08 -33.67 14.33
N LEU A 300 8.20 -34.42 15.00
CA LEU A 300 8.49 -35.01 16.31
C LEU A 300 9.57 -36.07 16.26
N ASP A 301 9.53 -36.97 15.27
CA ASP A 301 10.57 -37.98 15.09
C ASP A 301 11.92 -37.32 14.82
N ILE A 302 11.95 -36.27 14.00
CA ILE A 302 13.14 -35.45 13.75
C ILE A 302 13.67 -34.85 15.06
N LEU A 303 12.82 -34.18 15.86
CA LEU A 303 13.24 -33.58 17.13
C LEU A 303 13.75 -34.63 18.13
N ASP A 304 13.10 -35.79 18.21
CA ASP A 304 13.53 -36.86 19.10
C ASP A 304 14.89 -37.44 18.69
N ASN A 305 15.15 -37.60 17.39
CA ASN A 305 16.46 -37.99 16.89
C ASN A 305 17.54 -36.96 17.22
N GLN A 306 17.25 -35.67 17.02
CA GLN A 306 18.19 -34.60 17.36
C GLN A 306 18.48 -34.53 18.86
N ARG A 307 17.47 -34.79 19.71
CA ARG A 307 17.68 -34.91 21.15
C ARG A 307 18.59 -36.08 21.49
N ARG A 308 18.36 -37.27 20.91
CA ARG A 308 19.20 -38.46 21.16
C ARG A 308 20.66 -38.25 20.71
N ASN A 309 20.86 -37.47 19.66
CA ASN A 309 22.19 -37.12 19.15
C ASN A 309 22.88 -36.00 19.95
N GLY A 310 22.21 -35.40 20.94
CA GLY A 310 22.76 -34.30 21.73
C GLY A 310 22.76 -32.94 21.02
N ASN A 311 22.03 -32.82 19.91
CA ASN A 311 21.93 -31.59 19.11
C ASN A 311 20.89 -30.60 19.63
N LEU A 312 20.05 -31.00 20.58
CA LEU A 312 19.10 -30.13 21.28
C LEU A 312 19.51 -29.94 22.74
N TYR A 313 19.33 -28.72 23.26
CA TYR A 313 19.55 -28.43 24.68
C TYR A 313 18.66 -29.30 25.57
N GLU A 314 19.18 -29.79 26.69
CA GLU A 314 18.41 -30.63 27.64
C GLU A 314 17.14 -29.94 28.17
N SER A 315 17.13 -28.60 28.22
CA SER A 315 15.98 -27.81 28.64
C SER A 315 14.87 -27.71 27.59
N TYR A 316 15.13 -28.11 26.34
CA TYR A 316 14.17 -28.04 25.25
C TYR A 316 13.25 -29.29 25.28
N LEU A 317 12.31 -29.24 26.22
CA LEU A 317 11.34 -30.30 26.49
C LEU A 317 9.92 -29.88 26.10
N PRO A 318 9.06 -30.86 25.75
CA PRO A 318 7.70 -30.56 25.37
C PRO A 318 6.88 -30.09 26.57
N GLN A 319 6.01 -29.12 26.34
CA GLN A 319 5.11 -28.60 27.37
C GLN A 319 3.74 -29.24 27.23
N ARG A 320 3.12 -29.64 28.35
CA ARG A 320 1.78 -30.21 28.35
C ARG A 320 0.73 -29.10 28.45
N VAL A 321 -0.22 -29.07 27.53
CA VAL A 321 -1.32 -28.10 27.48
C VAL A 321 -2.54 -28.58 28.24
N HIS A 322 -2.97 -29.82 27.96
CA HIS A 322 -4.29 -30.31 28.37
C HIS A 322 -4.27 -31.84 28.56
N GLU A 323 -5.21 -32.35 29.36
CA GLU A 323 -5.39 -33.77 29.63
C GLU A 323 -6.89 -34.10 29.73
N PHE A 324 -7.33 -35.14 29.03
CA PHE A 324 -8.72 -35.58 29.02
C PHE A 324 -8.84 -37.11 28.95
N TYR A 325 -10.06 -37.61 29.15
CA TYR A 325 -10.37 -39.03 29.11
C TYR A 325 -11.46 -39.29 28.07
N GLU A 326 -11.23 -40.29 27.21
CA GLU A 326 -12.18 -40.75 26.21
C GLU A 326 -12.15 -42.28 26.16
N ASN A 327 -13.31 -42.93 26.22
CA ASN A 327 -13.44 -44.39 26.17
C ASN A 327 -12.54 -45.16 27.17
N GLY A 328 -12.32 -44.58 28.36
CA GLY A 328 -11.46 -45.17 29.41
C GLY A 328 -9.95 -45.05 29.14
N GLN A 329 -9.55 -44.41 28.04
CA GLN A 329 -8.17 -44.05 27.75
C GLN A 329 -7.91 -42.60 28.19
N ARG A 330 -6.67 -42.34 28.61
CA ARG A 330 -6.22 -41.02 29.01
C ARG A 330 -5.37 -40.42 27.90
N PHE A 331 -5.70 -39.21 27.47
CA PHE A 331 -5.02 -38.50 26.41
C PHE A 331 -4.36 -37.24 26.97
N GLN A 332 -3.15 -36.95 26.50
CA GLN A 332 -2.38 -35.78 26.91
C GLN A 332 -1.94 -35.00 25.68
N ILE A 333 -2.13 -33.69 25.70
CA ILE A 333 -1.80 -32.82 24.58
C ILE A 333 -0.53 -32.06 24.92
N TYR A 334 0.45 -32.14 24.02
CA TYR A 334 1.78 -31.57 24.19
C TYR A 334 2.13 -30.64 23.06
N HIS A 335 2.99 -29.64 23.31
CA HIS A 335 3.52 -28.77 22.27
C HIS A 335 5.00 -28.42 22.45
N TYR A 336 5.63 -28.03 21.35
CA TYR A 336 6.86 -27.23 21.30
C TYR A 336 6.57 -25.85 20.70
N ASP A 337 7.06 -24.81 21.37
CA ASP A 337 7.07 -23.41 20.91
C ASP A 337 5.75 -22.87 20.35
N MET A 338 4.62 -23.50 20.70
CA MET A 338 3.28 -23.21 20.20
C MET A 338 3.05 -23.53 18.71
N GLN A 339 4.05 -24.06 18.00
CA GLN A 339 4.00 -24.29 16.55
C GLN A 339 3.76 -25.76 16.17
N LEU A 340 4.21 -26.68 17.02
CA LEU A 340 4.12 -28.12 16.88
C LEU A 340 3.41 -28.70 18.09
N ALA A 341 2.25 -29.32 17.92
CA ALA A 341 1.56 -30.05 18.99
C ALA A 341 0.96 -31.36 18.49
N TRP A 342 0.75 -32.27 19.42
CA TRP A 342 0.25 -33.61 19.18
C TRP A 342 -0.52 -34.08 20.40
N VAL A 343 -1.24 -35.17 20.21
CA VAL A 343 -1.89 -35.92 21.29
C VAL A 343 -1.10 -37.19 21.53
N GLU A 344 -0.90 -37.54 22.80
CA GLU A 344 -0.29 -38.78 23.21
C GLU A 344 -1.24 -39.55 24.12
N VAL A 345 -1.40 -40.85 23.84
CA VAL A 345 -2.18 -41.75 24.68
C VAL A 345 -1.34 -42.10 25.91
N ALA A 346 -1.78 -41.66 27.08
CA ALA A 346 -1.04 -41.79 28.33
C ALA A 346 -1.36 -43.09 29.11
N THR A 347 -2.47 -43.76 28.83
CA THR A 347 -2.85 -45.04 29.47
C THR A 347 -3.58 -45.99 28.51
N GLY A 348 -3.48 -47.29 28.77
CA GLY A 348 -4.17 -48.32 28.01
C GLY A 348 -3.24 -49.10 27.07
N PRO A 349 -3.81 -49.98 26.21
CA PRO A 349 -3.03 -50.80 25.28
C PRO A 349 -2.31 -49.98 24.19
N LEU A 350 -2.73 -48.74 23.98
CA LEU A 350 -2.18 -47.80 23.00
C LEU A 350 -1.23 -46.77 23.66
N ALA A 351 -0.80 -46.98 24.91
CA ALA A 351 0.03 -46.02 25.63
C ALA A 351 1.35 -45.71 24.89
N GLY A 352 1.68 -44.43 24.75
CA GLY A 352 2.85 -43.92 24.03
C GLY A 352 2.60 -43.69 22.53
N ILE A 353 1.43 -44.05 21.99
CA ILE A 353 1.06 -43.69 20.62
C ILE A 353 0.81 -42.19 20.55
N ARG A 354 1.42 -41.56 19.55
CA ARG A 354 1.27 -40.14 19.23
C ARG A 354 0.39 -39.99 18.00
N ASP A 355 -0.51 -39.02 18.04
CA ASP A 355 -1.33 -38.64 16.89
C ASP A 355 -1.31 -37.13 16.65
N SER A 356 -1.52 -36.75 15.40
CA SER A 356 -1.71 -35.37 15.00
C SER A 356 -2.88 -34.76 15.77
N LEU A 357 -2.72 -33.51 16.21
CA LEU A 357 -3.82 -32.79 16.84
C LEU A 357 -4.88 -32.45 15.79
N CYS A 358 -5.91 -33.29 15.68
CA CYS A 358 -7.07 -33.06 14.81
C CYS A 358 -8.22 -32.38 15.55
N PHE A 359 -9.25 -31.99 14.82
CA PHE A 359 -10.40 -31.28 15.40
C PHE A 359 -11.15 -32.13 16.44
N HIS A 360 -11.23 -33.46 16.29
CA HIS A 360 -11.90 -34.35 17.24
C HIS A 360 -11.48 -34.06 18.69
N TYR A 361 -10.18 -33.84 18.91
CA TYR A 361 -9.63 -33.56 20.23
C TYR A 361 -10.00 -32.18 20.80
N LEU A 362 -10.50 -31.26 19.97
CA LEU A 362 -10.92 -29.93 20.42
C LEU A 362 -12.22 -29.93 21.19
N GLU A 363 -13.08 -30.93 20.97
CA GLU A 363 -14.35 -31.04 21.69
C GLU A 363 -14.14 -31.23 23.21
N HIS A 364 -12.93 -31.65 23.60
CA HIS A 364 -12.54 -31.82 25.00
C HIS A 364 -11.95 -30.57 25.64
N PHE A 365 -11.67 -29.50 24.88
CA PHE A 365 -11.12 -28.27 25.45
C PHE A 365 -12.20 -27.35 26.04
N PRO A 366 -11.98 -26.78 27.24
CA PRO A 366 -12.77 -25.66 27.71
C PRO A 366 -12.68 -24.46 26.76
N VAL A 367 -13.80 -23.78 26.51
CA VAL A 367 -13.86 -22.57 25.65
C VAL A 367 -12.86 -21.49 26.08
N ALA A 368 -12.57 -21.40 27.38
CA ALA A 368 -11.57 -20.48 27.92
C ALA A 368 -10.14 -20.83 27.49
N GLU A 369 -9.82 -22.12 27.33
CA GLU A 369 -8.50 -22.61 26.91
C GLU A 369 -8.31 -22.55 25.40
N LEU A 370 -9.39 -22.61 24.62
CA LEU A 370 -9.38 -22.40 23.16
C LEU A 370 -8.96 -20.98 22.74
N LYS A 371 -8.96 -20.02 23.68
CA LYS A 371 -8.42 -18.67 23.46
C LYS A 371 -6.89 -18.63 23.47
N ASN A 372 -6.22 -19.71 23.84
CA ASN A 372 -4.77 -19.77 23.77
C ASN A 372 -4.32 -19.75 22.29
N ALA A 373 -3.59 -18.70 21.93
CA ALA A 373 -2.99 -18.48 20.61
C ALA A 373 -2.35 -19.71 19.93
N PRO A 374 -1.63 -20.63 20.63
CA PRO A 374 -1.16 -21.90 20.08
C PRO A 374 -2.24 -22.71 19.37
N LEU A 375 -3.35 -23.03 20.07
CA LEU A 375 -4.41 -23.89 19.56
C LEU A 375 -5.05 -23.28 18.31
N LEU A 376 -5.24 -21.96 18.30
CA LEU A 376 -5.71 -21.19 17.15
C LEU A 376 -4.75 -21.25 15.95
N SER A 377 -3.44 -21.11 16.18
CA SER A 377 -2.43 -21.17 15.11
C SER A 377 -2.33 -22.58 14.50
N MET A 378 -2.57 -23.60 15.32
CA MET A 378 -2.55 -24.99 14.93
C MET A 378 -3.81 -25.42 14.19
N LEU A 379 -4.96 -24.88 14.57
CA LEU A 379 -6.21 -25.06 13.84
C LEU A 379 -6.16 -24.52 12.42
N LYS A 380 -5.32 -23.51 12.17
CA LYS A 380 -5.01 -23.04 10.82
C LYS A 380 -4.16 -24.03 10.02
N LYS A 381 -3.81 -25.21 10.54
CA LYS A 381 -3.10 -26.25 9.77
C LYS A 381 -4.01 -27.41 9.38
N CYS A 382 -5.15 -27.61 10.06
CA CYS A 382 -6.14 -28.63 9.68
C CYS A 382 -6.62 -28.39 8.23
N THR A 383 -6.78 -29.49 7.48
CA THR A 383 -7.29 -29.42 6.11
C THR A 383 -8.77 -28.99 6.13
N ALA A 384 -9.24 -28.42 5.02
CA ALA A 384 -10.64 -28.02 4.91
C ALA A 384 -11.60 -29.24 5.02
N ASP A 385 -11.15 -30.43 4.61
CA ASP A 385 -11.93 -31.66 4.64
C ASP A 385 -12.07 -32.25 6.04
N ASP A 386 -10.97 -32.25 6.81
CA ASP A 386 -11.02 -32.64 8.22
C ASP A 386 -11.90 -31.68 9.01
N MET A 387 -11.73 -30.38 8.78
CA MET A 387 -12.56 -29.35 9.42
C MET A 387 -14.04 -29.50 9.03
N ALA A 388 -14.34 -29.81 7.77
CA ALA A 388 -15.70 -30.00 7.29
C ALA A 388 -16.37 -31.23 7.94
N SER A 389 -15.69 -32.37 7.91
CA SER A 389 -16.21 -33.64 8.45
C SER A 389 -16.40 -33.57 9.95
N SER A 390 -15.48 -32.91 10.65
CA SER A 390 -15.63 -32.69 12.09
C SER A 390 -16.69 -31.65 12.42
N LEU A 391 -16.79 -30.55 11.67
CA LEU A 391 -17.83 -29.54 11.86
C LEU A 391 -19.24 -30.16 11.82
N LEU A 392 -19.50 -31.06 10.86
CA LEU A 392 -20.80 -31.76 10.76
C LEU A 392 -21.17 -32.58 12.01
N LYS A 393 -20.17 -33.03 12.77
CA LYS A 393 -20.36 -33.80 14.01
C LYS A 393 -20.47 -32.89 15.24
N THR A 394 -19.88 -31.70 15.20
CA THR A 394 -19.86 -30.75 16.32
C THR A 394 -21.24 -30.17 16.61
N ALA A 395 -21.58 -30.03 17.90
CA ALA A 395 -22.80 -29.33 18.30
C ALA A 395 -22.63 -27.79 18.21
N PRO A 396 -23.66 -27.01 17.82
CA PRO A 396 -23.54 -25.55 17.68
C PRO A 396 -23.11 -24.82 18.95
N GLN A 397 -23.46 -25.33 20.13
CA GLN A 397 -23.00 -24.74 21.39
C GLN A 397 -21.49 -24.90 21.64
N ASN A 398 -20.84 -25.83 20.95
CA ASN A 398 -19.40 -26.08 21.05
C ASN A 398 -18.61 -25.25 20.03
N LEU A 399 -19.28 -24.55 19.10
CA LEU A 399 -18.63 -23.55 18.24
C LEU A 399 -18.24 -22.34 19.09
N ALA A 400 -17.04 -22.40 19.68
CA ALA A 400 -16.49 -21.30 20.44
C ALA A 400 -16.41 -20.03 19.55
N LEU A 401 -17.00 -18.92 20.04
CA LEU A 401 -17.02 -17.60 19.39
C LEU A 401 -15.67 -17.19 18.71
N PRO A 402 -14.47 -17.44 19.28
CA PRO A 402 -13.21 -17.04 18.65
C PRO A 402 -12.79 -17.91 17.46
N LEU A 403 -13.21 -19.16 17.40
CA LEU A 403 -12.80 -20.09 16.35
C LEU A 403 -13.70 -20.02 15.12
N VAL A 404 -14.93 -19.56 15.33
CA VAL A 404 -15.99 -19.42 14.33
C VAL A 404 -15.50 -18.74 13.03
N PRO A 405 -14.82 -17.57 13.03
CA PRO A 405 -14.34 -16.96 11.79
C PRO A 405 -13.28 -17.80 11.06
N VAL A 406 -12.39 -18.46 11.81
CA VAL A 406 -11.33 -19.33 11.25
C VAL A 406 -11.95 -20.57 10.60
N PHE A 407 -12.97 -21.16 11.23
CA PHE A 407 -13.76 -22.24 10.64
C PHE A 407 -14.47 -21.79 9.37
N PHE A 408 -15.16 -20.65 9.44
CA PHE A 408 -15.95 -20.17 8.34
C PHE A 408 -15.12 -19.84 7.10
N GLN A 409 -13.98 -19.18 7.27
CA GLN A 409 -13.12 -18.86 6.13
C GLN A 409 -12.62 -20.09 5.37
N ARG A 410 -12.48 -21.25 6.03
CA ARG A 410 -11.95 -22.47 5.39
C ARG A 410 -13.01 -23.43 4.89
N VAL A 411 -14.10 -23.61 5.64
CA VAL A 411 -15.12 -24.61 5.32
C VAL A 411 -16.12 -24.10 4.28
N LEU A 412 -16.32 -22.78 4.15
CA LEU A 412 -17.31 -22.20 3.23
C LEU A 412 -16.92 -22.28 1.74
N ALA A 413 -15.67 -22.61 1.42
CA ALA A 413 -15.28 -22.88 0.03
C ALA A 413 -15.98 -24.13 -0.58
N ARG A 414 -16.71 -24.93 0.22
CA ARG A 414 -17.18 -26.27 -0.18
C ARG A 414 -18.66 -26.60 0.05
N GLY A 415 -19.53 -25.65 0.40
CA GLY A 415 -20.97 -25.97 0.57
C GLY A 415 -21.37 -26.60 1.91
N VAL A 416 -20.38 -27.01 2.73
CA VAL A 416 -20.58 -27.84 3.94
C VAL A 416 -21.38 -27.11 5.02
N MET A 417 -21.29 -25.79 5.08
CA MET A 417 -21.98 -25.04 6.13
C MET A 417 -23.48 -24.95 5.92
N ALA A 418 -23.96 -24.91 4.68
CA ALA A 418 -25.38 -25.00 4.39
C ALA A 418 -25.94 -26.34 4.91
N SER A 419 -25.20 -27.44 4.70
CA SER A 419 -25.53 -28.76 5.24
C SER A 419 -25.48 -28.79 6.77
N TYR A 420 -24.46 -28.20 7.40
CA TYR A 420 -24.37 -28.11 8.86
C TYR A 420 -25.54 -27.34 9.47
N LEU A 421 -25.91 -26.19 8.90
CA LEU A 421 -27.03 -25.38 9.41
C LEU A 421 -28.38 -26.05 9.16
N ALA A 422 -28.55 -26.74 8.03
CA ALA A 422 -29.73 -27.52 7.76
C ALA A 422 -29.89 -28.67 8.78
N ASP A 423 -28.80 -29.39 9.08
CA ASP A 423 -28.79 -30.51 10.03
C ASP A 423 -28.98 -30.05 11.49
N LYS A 424 -28.33 -28.95 11.88
CA LYS A 424 -28.32 -28.45 13.26
C LYS A 424 -29.29 -27.31 13.54
N LEU A 425 -30.23 -27.00 12.63
CA LEU A 425 -31.13 -25.84 12.74
C LEU A 425 -31.89 -25.77 14.07
N ALA A 426 -32.42 -26.90 14.53
CA ALA A 426 -33.18 -26.97 15.78
C ALA A 426 -32.32 -26.57 17.00
N GLN A 427 -31.04 -26.96 17.00
CA GLN A 427 -30.08 -26.61 18.05
C GLN A 427 -29.65 -25.14 17.93
N TRP A 428 -29.53 -24.62 16.71
CA TRP A 428 -29.19 -23.22 16.45
C TRP A 428 -30.21 -22.25 17.05
N ILE A 429 -31.51 -22.57 16.96
CA ILE A 429 -32.59 -21.76 17.55
C ILE A 429 -32.47 -21.69 19.08
N THR A 430 -31.88 -22.69 19.73
CA THR A 430 -31.69 -22.70 21.19
C THR A 430 -30.49 -21.88 21.68
N LEU A 431 -29.63 -21.40 20.78
CA LEU A 431 -28.47 -20.60 21.14
C LEU A 431 -28.88 -19.20 21.66
N PRO A 432 -28.06 -18.58 22.55
CA PRO A 432 -28.28 -17.21 22.97
C PRO A 432 -28.34 -16.22 21.79
N PRO A 433 -29.19 -15.17 21.85
CA PRO A 433 -29.36 -14.14 20.82
C PRO A 433 -28.07 -13.63 20.18
N HIS A 434 -27.12 -13.19 21.00
CA HIS A 434 -25.84 -12.65 20.55
C HIS A 434 -24.97 -13.68 19.80
N THR A 435 -25.05 -14.95 20.18
CA THR A 435 -24.31 -16.03 19.52
C THR A 435 -24.93 -16.35 18.16
N ARG A 436 -26.27 -16.34 18.05
CA ARG A 436 -26.97 -16.50 16.76
C ARG A 436 -26.63 -15.38 15.79
N VAL A 437 -26.66 -14.13 16.26
CA VAL A 437 -26.28 -12.95 15.47
C VAL A 437 -24.84 -13.05 14.99
N TYR A 438 -23.89 -13.33 15.88
CA TYR A 438 -22.48 -13.44 15.51
C TYR A 438 -22.22 -14.57 14.50
N LEU A 439 -22.81 -15.75 14.71
CA LEU A 439 -22.73 -16.86 13.75
C LEU A 439 -23.31 -16.44 12.40
N PHE A 440 -24.42 -15.71 12.40
CA PHE A 440 -25.04 -15.21 11.18
C PHE A 440 -24.17 -14.16 10.45
N GLU A 441 -23.52 -13.25 11.16
CA GLU A 441 -22.57 -12.31 10.58
C GLU A 441 -21.38 -13.04 9.93
N CYS A 442 -20.80 -14.01 10.64
CA CYS A 442 -19.69 -14.77 10.11
C CYS A 442 -20.09 -15.64 8.90
N LEU A 443 -21.33 -16.15 8.90
CA LEU A 443 -21.92 -16.83 7.76
C LEU A 443 -22.07 -15.92 6.56
N LEU A 444 -22.68 -14.75 6.74
CA LEU A 444 -22.81 -13.76 5.67
C LEU A 444 -21.44 -13.30 5.15
N ALA A 445 -20.43 -13.25 6.01
CA ALA A 445 -19.08 -12.86 5.64
C ALA A 445 -18.37 -13.83 4.72
N CYS A 446 -18.74 -15.10 4.80
CA CYS A 446 -17.97 -16.15 4.18
C CYS A 446 -18.80 -16.99 3.19
N ALA A 447 -20.14 -16.86 3.16
CA ALA A 447 -21.04 -17.68 2.35
C ALA A 447 -21.09 -17.29 0.88
N ALA A 448 -21.16 -18.30 0.01
CA ALA A 448 -21.48 -18.12 -1.39
C ALA A 448 -22.95 -17.68 -1.56
N ALA A 449 -23.25 -16.99 -2.66
CA ALA A 449 -24.57 -16.44 -2.92
C ALA A 449 -25.72 -17.45 -2.81
N ALA A 450 -25.51 -18.69 -3.26
CA ALA A 450 -26.51 -19.75 -3.19
C ALA A 450 -26.79 -20.21 -1.75
N GLU A 451 -25.80 -20.18 -0.87
CA GLU A 451 -25.92 -20.62 0.52
C GLU A 451 -26.71 -19.61 1.36
N VAL A 452 -26.48 -18.31 1.15
CA VAL A 452 -27.28 -17.26 1.80
C VAL A 452 -28.76 -17.48 1.50
N ALA A 453 -29.12 -17.81 0.25
CA ALA A 453 -30.51 -18.10 -0.12
C ALA A 453 -31.13 -19.27 0.65
N THR A 454 -30.36 -20.29 1.03
CA THR A 454 -30.83 -21.40 1.87
C THR A 454 -31.05 -20.99 3.33
N LEU A 455 -30.34 -19.97 3.82
CA LEU A 455 -30.45 -19.46 5.19
C LEU A 455 -31.61 -18.46 5.36
N LEU A 456 -32.00 -17.79 4.28
CA LEU A 456 -33.01 -16.73 4.29
C LEU A 456 -34.41 -17.15 4.79
N PRO A 457 -34.97 -18.34 4.47
CA PRO A 457 -36.25 -18.78 5.04
C PRO A 457 -36.23 -18.88 6.57
N HIS A 458 -35.07 -19.19 7.15
CA HIS A 458 -34.90 -19.39 8.59
C HIS A 458 -34.85 -18.06 9.36
N LEU A 459 -34.54 -16.94 8.70
CA LEU A 459 -34.63 -15.61 9.31
C LEU A 459 -36.06 -15.20 9.65
N LYS A 460 -37.07 -15.77 8.98
CA LYS A 460 -38.49 -15.56 9.32
C LYS A 460 -38.85 -16.12 10.72
N LEU A 461 -38.02 -17.00 11.28
CA LEU A 461 -38.21 -17.58 12.62
C LEU A 461 -37.73 -16.65 13.73
N LEU A 462 -36.85 -15.69 13.43
CA LEU A 462 -36.56 -14.57 14.32
C LEU A 462 -37.78 -13.66 14.26
N GLY A 463 -38.56 -13.51 15.33
CA GLY A 463 -39.79 -12.71 15.30
C GLY A 463 -39.56 -11.27 14.79
N PRO A 464 -40.59 -10.58 14.26
CA PRO A 464 -40.48 -9.25 13.65
C PRO A 464 -39.94 -8.15 14.59
N ASP A 465 -40.03 -8.38 15.90
CA ASP A 465 -39.62 -7.48 16.98
C ASP A 465 -38.52 -8.10 17.87
N SER A 466 -37.86 -9.15 17.40
CA SER A 466 -36.72 -9.72 18.11
C SER A 466 -35.53 -8.75 18.08
N ASP A 467 -34.77 -8.68 19.18
CA ASP A 467 -33.55 -7.87 19.29
C ASP A 467 -32.56 -8.21 18.16
N GLU A 468 -32.55 -9.46 17.71
CA GLU A 468 -31.74 -9.93 16.59
C GLU A 468 -32.17 -9.35 15.24
N GLN A 469 -33.48 -9.28 14.96
CA GLN A 469 -33.96 -8.59 13.76
C GLN A 469 -33.66 -7.10 13.83
N MET A 470 -33.80 -6.47 15.00
CA MET A 470 -33.44 -5.06 15.17
C MET A 470 -31.95 -4.82 14.93
N TYR A 471 -31.09 -5.70 15.43
CA TYR A 471 -29.65 -5.64 15.16
C TYR A 471 -29.34 -5.79 13.68
N LEU A 472 -29.86 -6.83 13.01
CA LEU A 472 -29.64 -7.06 11.58
C LEU A 472 -30.17 -5.89 10.73
N ARG A 473 -31.32 -5.32 11.08
CA ARG A 473 -31.85 -4.11 10.44
C ARG A 473 -30.91 -2.93 10.64
N THR A 474 -30.38 -2.73 11.84
CA THR A 474 -29.44 -1.64 12.14
C THR A 474 -28.12 -1.82 11.39
N SER A 475 -27.60 -3.04 11.30
CA SER A 475 -26.40 -3.38 10.54
C SER A 475 -26.60 -3.21 9.03
N LEU A 476 -27.77 -3.58 8.49
CA LEU A 476 -28.17 -3.31 7.09
C LEU A 476 -28.32 -1.82 6.77
N LEU A 477 -28.64 -1.02 7.78
CA LEU A 477 -28.80 0.42 7.66
C LEU A 477 -27.48 1.17 7.92
N ASN A 478 -26.45 0.49 8.39
CA ASN A 478 -25.13 1.05 8.62
C ASN A 478 -24.19 0.71 7.46
N PRO A 479 -23.83 1.66 6.58
CA PRO A 479 -22.91 1.41 5.48
C PRO A 479 -21.48 1.09 5.91
N ASP A 480 -21.13 1.31 7.18
CA ASP A 480 -19.86 0.82 7.74
C ASP A 480 -19.91 -0.63 8.20
N SER A 481 -21.10 -1.22 8.29
CA SER A 481 -21.23 -2.62 8.63
C SER A 481 -20.75 -3.50 7.47
N GLU A 482 -19.94 -4.50 7.79
CA GLU A 482 -19.59 -5.56 6.84
C GLU A 482 -20.85 -6.26 6.33
N VAL A 483 -21.86 -6.42 7.20
CA VAL A 483 -23.18 -6.98 6.84
C VAL A 483 -23.83 -6.19 5.70
N PHE A 484 -23.80 -4.85 5.74
CA PHE A 484 -24.30 -4.03 4.64
C PHE A 484 -23.48 -4.23 3.36
N THR A 485 -22.15 -4.19 3.44
CA THR A 485 -21.28 -4.35 2.26
C THR A 485 -21.50 -5.69 1.57
N MET A 486 -21.66 -6.75 2.36
CA MET A 486 -21.81 -8.12 1.87
C MET A 486 -23.21 -8.34 1.29
N LEU A 487 -24.26 -7.92 2.01
CA LEU A 487 -25.63 -8.05 1.53
C LEU A 487 -25.88 -7.15 0.32
N SER A 488 -25.40 -5.91 0.30
CA SER A 488 -25.55 -5.03 -0.87
C SER A 488 -24.87 -5.63 -2.10
N ARG A 489 -23.62 -6.09 -2.01
CA ARG A 489 -22.92 -6.78 -3.12
C ARG A 489 -23.70 -8.00 -3.61
N HIS A 490 -24.15 -8.83 -2.68
CA HIS A 490 -24.91 -10.04 -3.00
C HIS A 490 -26.25 -9.73 -3.68
N PHE A 491 -27.01 -8.76 -3.15
CA PHE A 491 -28.26 -8.32 -3.76
C PHE A 491 -28.03 -7.71 -5.14
N LEU A 492 -26.99 -6.90 -5.32
CA LEU A 492 -26.65 -6.30 -6.61
C LEU A 492 -26.33 -7.37 -7.67
N GLN A 493 -25.59 -8.43 -7.28
CA GLN A 493 -25.24 -9.54 -8.17
C GLN A 493 -26.45 -10.45 -8.48
N GLN A 494 -27.22 -10.86 -7.46
CA GLN A 494 -28.31 -11.83 -7.62
C GLN A 494 -29.59 -11.22 -8.17
N ALA A 495 -29.84 -9.93 -7.96
CA ALA A 495 -31.08 -9.32 -8.43
C ALA A 495 -31.09 -9.16 -9.97
N GLN A 496 -30.00 -9.45 -10.69
CA GLN A 496 -30.01 -9.65 -12.14
C GLN A 496 -30.80 -10.91 -12.57
N LEU A 497 -31.00 -11.88 -11.67
CA LEU A 497 -31.57 -13.21 -12.00
C LEU A 497 -33.09 -13.33 -11.81
N HIS A 498 -33.84 -12.23 -11.64
CA HIS A 498 -35.32 -12.20 -11.61
C HIS A 498 -36.03 -13.23 -10.70
N CYS A 499 -35.38 -13.71 -9.62
CA CYS A 499 -35.97 -14.75 -8.79
C CYS A 499 -37.00 -14.19 -7.79
N ALA A 500 -38.27 -14.61 -7.89
CA ALA A 500 -39.37 -14.13 -7.04
C ALA A 500 -39.11 -14.33 -5.53
N ASN A 501 -38.41 -15.40 -5.16
CA ASN A 501 -38.06 -15.73 -3.78
C ASN A 501 -37.18 -14.65 -3.12
N HIS A 502 -36.28 -14.01 -3.86
CA HIS A 502 -35.40 -12.98 -3.30
C HIS A 502 -36.15 -11.68 -2.98
N ARG A 503 -37.23 -11.37 -3.71
CA ARG A 503 -38.07 -10.20 -3.44
C ARG A 503 -38.86 -10.36 -2.14
N GLU A 504 -39.46 -11.54 -1.92
CA GLU A 504 -40.19 -11.81 -0.67
C GLU A 504 -39.28 -11.82 0.55
N VAL A 505 -38.07 -12.34 0.39
CA VAL A 505 -37.06 -12.36 1.44
C VAL A 505 -36.60 -10.95 1.79
N PHE A 506 -36.31 -10.11 0.79
CA PHE A 506 -35.95 -8.71 1.06
C PHE A 506 -37.09 -7.99 1.77
N ARG A 507 -38.35 -8.18 1.34
CA ARG A 507 -39.53 -7.64 2.03
C ARG A 507 -39.65 -8.14 3.48
N ALA A 508 -39.29 -9.39 3.76
CA ALA A 508 -39.30 -9.96 5.10
C ALA A 508 -38.18 -9.42 6.01
N LEU A 509 -36.96 -9.25 5.46
CA LEU A 509 -35.80 -8.70 6.17
C LEU A 509 -35.99 -7.21 6.49
N VAL A 510 -36.50 -6.46 5.52
CA VAL A 510 -36.59 -5.00 5.56
C VAL A 510 -37.90 -4.56 6.21
N GLY A 511 -39.00 -5.31 6.03
CA GLY A 511 -40.32 -4.97 6.53
C GLY A 511 -40.77 -3.62 5.97
N VAL A 512 -41.46 -3.62 4.82
CA VAL A 512 -41.78 -2.39 4.04
C VAL A 512 -42.35 -1.25 4.89
N ASP A 513 -43.15 -1.55 5.92
CA ASP A 513 -43.75 -0.56 6.80
C ASP A 513 -42.85 -0.14 7.98
N LEU A 514 -42.05 -1.06 8.55
CA LEU A 514 -41.14 -0.82 9.69
C LEU A 514 -39.81 -0.17 9.25
N PHE A 515 -39.34 -0.44 8.04
CA PHE A 515 -38.19 0.23 7.44
C PHE A 515 -38.43 1.74 7.33
N SER A 516 -39.65 2.13 6.97
CA SER A 516 -40.02 3.55 6.89
C SER A 516 -39.98 4.25 8.25
N HIS A 517 -40.23 3.53 9.34
CA HIS A 517 -40.28 4.08 10.69
C HIS A 517 -38.90 4.18 11.35
N SER A 518 -38.01 3.23 11.06
CA SER A 518 -36.60 3.20 11.50
C SER A 518 -35.70 4.12 10.68
N LEU A 519 -35.96 4.27 9.37
CA LEU A 519 -35.27 5.23 8.50
C LEU A 519 -35.58 6.69 8.85
N LYS A 520 -36.80 6.97 9.34
CA LYS A 520 -37.20 8.33 9.72
C LYS A 520 -36.37 8.92 10.85
N THR A 521 -35.77 8.09 11.70
CA THR A 521 -35.21 8.60 12.95
C THR A 521 -33.71 8.87 12.90
N HIS A 522 -32.79 8.06 12.34
CA HIS A 522 -31.36 8.36 12.56
C HIS A 522 -30.33 7.90 11.50
N THR A 523 -30.70 7.25 10.40
CA THR A 523 -29.71 6.43 9.67
C THR A 523 -28.58 7.19 8.97
N LEU A 524 -28.86 8.02 7.97
CA LEU A 524 -27.78 8.68 7.22
C LEU A 524 -27.09 9.77 8.06
N THR A 525 -27.82 10.38 9.00
CA THR A 525 -27.29 11.38 9.92
C THR A 525 -26.37 10.79 10.99
N SER A 526 -26.67 9.61 11.54
CA SER A 526 -25.78 8.92 12.47
C SER A 526 -24.51 8.43 11.77
N VAL A 527 -24.64 7.93 10.54
CA VAL A 527 -23.52 7.52 9.68
C VAL A 527 -22.57 8.70 9.44
N LEU A 528 -23.11 9.87 9.11
CA LEU A 528 -22.29 11.07 8.94
C LEU A 528 -21.57 11.47 10.24
N GLN A 529 -22.19 11.29 11.41
CA GLN A 529 -21.56 11.58 12.71
C GLN A 529 -20.39 10.64 13.03
N VAL A 530 -20.41 9.39 12.54
CA VAL A 530 -19.34 8.40 12.75
C VAL A 530 -18.17 8.60 11.79
N GLY A 531 -18.30 9.45 10.76
CA GLY A 531 -17.22 9.78 9.84
C GLY A 531 -17.03 8.76 8.71
N VAL A 532 -18.11 8.12 8.27
CA VAL A 532 -18.08 7.15 7.16
C VAL A 532 -17.55 7.79 5.86
N SER A 533 -16.70 7.05 5.14
CA SER A 533 -16.12 7.51 3.86
C SER A 533 -17.19 7.83 2.80
N ALA A 534 -16.89 8.78 1.90
CA ALA A 534 -17.79 9.16 0.80
C ALA A 534 -18.12 7.99 -0.13
N ASP A 535 -17.16 7.08 -0.38
CA ASP A 535 -17.37 5.88 -1.19
C ASP A 535 -18.43 4.94 -0.59
N ARG A 536 -18.39 4.71 0.72
CA ARG A 536 -19.39 3.87 1.41
C ARG A 536 -20.78 4.52 1.40
N ILE A 537 -20.86 5.84 1.58
CA ILE A 537 -22.13 6.56 1.45
C ILE A 537 -22.65 6.51 0.01
N SER A 538 -21.77 6.61 -0.99
CA SER A 538 -22.11 6.49 -2.40
C SER A 538 -22.67 5.11 -2.73
N GLN A 539 -22.00 4.05 -2.28
CA GLN A 539 -22.47 2.67 -2.43
C GLN A 539 -23.83 2.45 -1.75
N PHE A 540 -24.00 3.00 -0.55
CA PHE A 540 -25.28 2.95 0.17
C PHE A 540 -26.41 3.63 -0.59
N LEU A 541 -26.22 4.87 -1.03
CA LEU A 541 -27.25 5.61 -1.74
C LEU A 541 -27.53 5.04 -3.13
N ALA A 542 -26.51 4.53 -3.84
CA ALA A 542 -26.68 3.82 -5.09
C ALA A 542 -27.50 2.53 -4.88
N PHE A 543 -27.22 1.78 -3.82
CA PHE A 543 -28.01 0.61 -3.44
C PHE A 543 -29.47 1.01 -3.16
N MET A 544 -29.71 2.07 -2.38
CA MET A 544 -31.06 2.56 -2.09
C MET A 544 -31.82 2.98 -3.35
N MET A 545 -31.18 3.67 -4.30
CA MET A 545 -31.81 4.00 -5.59
C MET A 545 -32.19 2.75 -6.39
N GLN A 546 -31.32 1.73 -6.40
CA GLN A 546 -31.65 0.47 -7.10
C GLN A 546 -32.81 -0.28 -6.46
N LEU A 547 -32.96 -0.19 -5.13
CA LEU A 547 -34.13 -0.74 -4.45
C LEU A 547 -35.42 -0.04 -4.88
N VAL A 548 -35.38 1.28 -5.10
CA VAL A 548 -36.52 2.03 -5.63
C VAL A 548 -36.83 1.63 -7.07
N ASP A 549 -35.81 1.57 -7.93
CA ASP A 549 -35.97 1.17 -9.34
C ASP A 549 -36.60 -0.23 -9.47
N ARG A 550 -36.38 -1.11 -8.49
CA ARG A 550 -36.90 -2.48 -8.43
C ARG A 550 -38.24 -2.62 -7.67
N ALA A 551 -38.84 -1.51 -7.24
CA ALA A 551 -40.06 -1.47 -6.41
C ALA A 551 -39.94 -2.27 -5.10
N LEU A 552 -38.73 -2.33 -4.53
CA LEU A 552 -38.45 -2.93 -3.21
C LEU A 552 -38.42 -1.87 -2.10
N LEU A 553 -38.14 -0.63 -2.45
CA LEU A 553 -38.27 0.55 -1.60
C LEU A 553 -39.22 1.55 -2.26
N SER A 554 -40.12 2.15 -1.50
CA SER A 554 -40.95 3.22 -2.06
C SER A 554 -40.11 4.50 -2.26
N PRO A 555 -40.46 5.37 -3.22
CA PRO A 555 -39.81 6.68 -3.35
C PRO A 555 -39.83 7.48 -2.03
N ALA A 556 -40.94 7.39 -1.28
CA ALA A 556 -41.06 7.97 0.06
C ALA A 556 -40.03 7.42 1.07
N GLY A 557 -39.64 6.15 0.95
CA GLY A 557 -38.57 5.55 1.76
C GLY A 557 -37.19 6.14 1.45
N LEU A 558 -36.87 6.35 0.17
CA LEU A 558 -35.64 7.05 -0.23
C LEU A 558 -35.63 8.49 0.27
N ILE A 559 -36.76 9.20 0.16
CA ILE A 559 -36.90 10.55 0.70
C ILE A 559 -36.71 10.54 2.22
N ALA A 560 -37.28 9.58 2.94
CA ALA A 560 -37.08 9.47 4.40
C ALA A 560 -35.59 9.28 4.79
N VAL A 561 -34.81 8.55 3.98
CA VAL A 561 -33.35 8.39 4.19
C VAL A 561 -32.61 9.71 3.98
N LEU A 562 -32.91 10.41 2.89
CA LEU A 562 -32.25 11.68 2.54
C LEU A 562 -32.67 12.82 3.49
N THR A 563 -33.94 12.85 3.89
CA THR A 563 -34.55 13.85 4.79
C THR A 563 -34.44 13.49 6.27
N GLY A 564 -33.90 12.31 6.59
CA GLY A 564 -33.70 11.84 7.95
C GLY A 564 -32.99 12.90 8.78
N LYS A 565 -33.54 13.18 9.97
CA LYS A 565 -33.05 14.22 10.86
C LYS A 565 -32.30 13.59 12.02
N ASN A 566 -31.21 14.20 12.47
CA ASN A 566 -30.58 13.80 13.73
C ASN A 566 -31.48 14.19 14.93
N HIS A 567 -31.03 13.88 16.16
CA HIS A 567 -31.73 14.27 17.39
C HIS A 567 -31.91 15.80 17.54
N GLU A 568 -31.11 16.60 16.83
CA GLU A 568 -31.19 18.06 16.81
C GLU A 568 -32.18 18.58 15.76
N GLY A 569 -32.65 17.73 14.85
CA GLY A 569 -33.52 18.09 13.74
C GLY A 569 -32.80 18.46 12.44
N ASN A 570 -31.49 18.28 12.36
CA ASN A 570 -30.67 18.58 11.19
C ASN A 570 -30.72 17.43 10.18
N THR A 571 -30.96 17.76 8.90
CA THR A 571 -30.99 16.77 7.81
C THR A 571 -29.59 16.24 7.50
N SER A 572 -29.49 15.12 6.77
CA SER A 572 -28.20 14.56 6.31
C SER A 572 -27.33 15.57 5.57
N LEU A 573 -27.93 16.39 4.69
CA LEU A 573 -27.24 17.41 3.92
C LEU A 573 -26.67 18.53 4.80
N VAL A 574 -27.44 18.98 5.80
CA VAL A 574 -26.99 19.97 6.80
C VAL A 574 -25.89 19.37 7.67
N MET A 575 -26.01 18.10 8.09
CA MET A 575 -24.98 17.43 8.87
C MET A 575 -23.65 17.29 8.13
N ALA A 576 -23.68 16.91 6.84
CA ALA A 576 -22.48 16.85 6.02
C ALA A 576 -21.79 18.22 5.93
N ALA A 577 -22.57 19.32 5.85
CA ALA A 577 -22.05 20.67 5.88
C ALA A 577 -21.46 21.07 7.24
N CYS A 578 -22.19 20.85 8.34
CA CYS A 578 -21.72 21.16 9.69
C CYS A 578 -20.43 20.41 10.06
N LEU A 579 -20.28 19.16 9.60
CA LEU A 579 -19.10 18.33 9.83
C LEU A 579 -17.97 18.56 8.82
N ARG A 580 -18.16 19.43 7.82
CA ARG A 580 -17.18 19.73 6.76
C ARG A 580 -16.79 18.50 5.92
N HIS A 581 -17.77 17.62 5.69
CA HIS A 581 -17.64 16.40 4.92
C HIS A 581 -17.99 16.68 3.44
N SER A 582 -17.15 17.45 2.75
CA SER A 582 -17.43 17.97 1.40
C SER A 582 -17.63 16.87 0.34
N GLU A 583 -16.90 15.76 0.43
CA GLU A 583 -17.06 14.61 -0.46
C GLU A 583 -18.40 13.90 -0.24
N GLN A 584 -18.75 13.61 1.02
CA GLN A 584 -20.03 13.01 1.40
C GLN A 584 -21.20 13.91 0.99
N PHE A 585 -21.04 15.23 1.15
CA PHE A 585 -21.99 16.22 0.68
C PHE A 585 -22.21 16.13 -0.83
N SER A 586 -21.13 16.11 -1.62
CA SER A 586 -21.21 15.98 -3.09
C SER A 586 -21.94 14.69 -3.49
N VAL A 587 -21.64 13.56 -2.84
CA VAL A 587 -22.31 12.28 -3.09
C VAL A 587 -23.82 12.38 -2.81
N ILE A 588 -24.22 12.94 -1.66
CA ILE A 588 -25.64 13.11 -1.32
C ILE A 588 -26.34 14.01 -2.34
N LEU A 589 -25.70 15.12 -2.74
CA LEU A 589 -26.27 16.07 -3.70
C LEU A 589 -26.43 15.46 -5.10
N ARG A 590 -25.45 14.66 -5.57
CA ARG A 590 -25.54 13.95 -6.86
C ARG A 590 -26.67 12.93 -6.86
N VAL A 591 -26.81 12.15 -5.79
CA VAL A 591 -27.90 11.17 -5.63
C VAL A 591 -29.24 11.87 -5.61
N LEU A 592 -29.38 12.95 -4.84
CA LEU A 592 -30.61 13.74 -4.78
C LEU A 592 -30.99 14.28 -6.17
N THR A 593 -30.02 14.84 -6.88
CA THR A 593 -30.21 15.35 -8.25
C THR A 593 -30.62 14.24 -9.22
N ALA A 594 -29.98 13.07 -9.16
CA ALA A 594 -30.33 11.92 -9.99
C ALA A 594 -31.73 11.38 -9.67
N ALA A 595 -32.09 11.31 -8.38
CA ALA A 595 -33.40 10.88 -7.93
C ALA A 595 -34.51 11.84 -8.39
N THR A 596 -34.27 13.16 -8.34
CA THR A 596 -35.21 14.16 -8.87
C THR A 596 -35.35 14.09 -10.39
N GLN A 597 -34.25 13.89 -11.13
CA GLN A 597 -34.30 13.68 -12.57
C GLN A 597 -35.12 12.45 -12.97
N ARG A 598 -35.08 11.40 -12.15
CA ARG A 598 -35.88 10.18 -12.30
C ARG A 598 -37.31 10.29 -11.75
N ARG A 599 -37.71 11.47 -11.24
CA ARG A 599 -39.01 11.72 -10.58
C ARG A 599 -39.28 10.84 -9.36
N LEU A 600 -38.21 10.35 -8.70
CA LEU A 600 -38.28 9.63 -7.43
C LEU A 600 -38.38 10.59 -6.24
N VAL A 601 -37.87 11.81 -6.40
CA VAL A 601 -37.96 12.91 -5.43
C VAL A 601 -38.61 14.09 -6.13
N LEU A 602 -39.60 14.71 -5.50
CA LEU A 602 -40.26 15.89 -6.04
C LEU A 602 -39.30 17.10 -5.99
N PRO A 603 -39.35 18.01 -6.99
CA PRO A 603 -38.62 19.28 -6.96
C PRO A 603 -38.74 20.05 -5.63
N SER A 604 -39.94 20.09 -5.05
CA SER A 604 -40.22 20.76 -3.77
C SER A 604 -39.53 20.08 -2.57
N GLU A 605 -39.34 18.76 -2.61
CA GLU A 605 -38.65 18.01 -1.56
C GLU A 605 -37.13 18.20 -1.64
N MET A 606 -36.58 18.20 -2.86
CA MET A 606 -35.19 18.56 -3.11
C MET A 606 -34.91 19.99 -2.63
N LEU A 607 -35.81 20.93 -2.93
CA LEU A 607 -35.72 22.30 -2.43
C LEU A 607 -35.76 22.35 -0.90
N GLY A 608 -36.69 21.63 -0.26
CA GLY A 608 -36.78 21.57 1.20
C GLY A 608 -35.49 21.07 1.86
N LEU A 609 -34.76 20.16 1.20
CA LEU A 609 -33.46 19.68 1.67
C LEU A 609 -32.34 20.70 1.47
N LEU A 610 -32.27 21.36 0.31
CA LEU A 610 -31.27 22.39 0.01
C LEU A 610 -31.45 23.67 0.84
N ALA A 611 -32.72 24.01 1.12
CA ALA A 611 -33.11 25.12 1.97
C ALA A 611 -33.13 24.77 3.47
N ALA A 612 -32.82 23.52 3.83
CA ALA A 612 -32.74 23.09 5.22
C ALA A 612 -31.70 23.92 5.97
N ARG A 613 -32.01 24.23 7.23
CA ARG A 613 -31.18 25.06 8.09
C ARG A 613 -30.75 24.25 9.30
N ASP A 614 -29.53 24.51 9.74
CA ASP A 614 -29.09 24.08 11.06
C ASP A 614 -30.02 24.66 12.12
N ARG A 615 -30.53 23.81 13.02
CA ARG A 615 -31.46 24.25 14.07
C ARG A 615 -30.84 25.20 15.08
N ARG A 616 -29.53 25.11 15.32
CA ARG A 616 -28.84 25.90 16.35
C ARG A 616 -28.50 27.31 15.86
N GLN A 617 -27.92 27.41 14.66
CA GLN A 617 -27.43 28.68 14.11
C GLN A 617 -28.38 29.28 13.07
N HIS A 618 -29.42 28.54 12.65
CA HIS A 618 -30.33 28.90 11.57
C HIS A 618 -29.63 29.14 10.23
N TRP A 619 -28.41 28.60 10.06
CA TRP A 619 -27.63 28.72 8.84
C TRP A 619 -28.05 27.67 7.82
N SER A 620 -28.22 28.09 6.57
CA SER A 620 -28.33 27.17 5.43
C SER A 620 -27.01 26.42 5.19
N VAL A 621 -27.06 25.34 4.42
CA VAL A 621 -25.87 24.63 3.93
C VAL A 621 -24.85 25.57 3.29
N LEU A 622 -25.30 26.49 2.41
CA LEU A 622 -24.43 27.45 1.75
C LEU A 622 -23.75 28.40 2.75
N CYS A 623 -24.49 28.84 3.77
CA CYS A 623 -23.94 29.68 4.85
C CYS A 623 -22.84 28.95 5.63
N TRP A 624 -23.02 27.67 5.93
CA TRP A 624 -22.01 26.83 6.57
C TRP A 624 -20.75 26.69 5.72
N ALA A 625 -20.91 26.36 4.44
CA ALA A 625 -19.78 26.21 3.53
C ALA A 625 -18.99 27.53 3.35
N MET A 626 -19.70 28.66 3.24
CA MET A 626 -19.10 29.99 3.09
C MET A 626 -18.41 30.47 4.38
N SER A 627 -18.96 30.21 5.56
CA SER A 627 -18.35 30.61 6.84
C SER A 627 -17.09 29.83 7.23
N HIS A 628 -16.87 28.67 6.62
CA HIS A 628 -15.71 27.79 6.88
C HIS A 628 -14.71 27.76 5.72
N GLY A 629 -14.96 28.51 4.64
CA GLY A 629 -14.11 28.53 3.46
C GLY A 629 -14.05 27.19 2.71
N ASP A 630 -15.14 26.40 2.73
CA ASP A 630 -15.19 25.11 2.03
C ASP A 630 -15.53 25.31 0.55
N THR A 631 -14.50 25.70 -0.20
CA THR A 631 -14.58 26.00 -1.63
C THR A 631 -15.14 24.84 -2.46
N ALA A 632 -14.87 23.59 -2.08
CA ALA A 632 -15.39 22.40 -2.76
C ALA A 632 -16.91 22.27 -2.56
N MET A 633 -17.38 22.39 -1.32
CA MET A 633 -18.81 22.30 -1.01
C MET A 633 -19.61 23.45 -1.64
N VAL A 634 -19.07 24.67 -1.62
CA VAL A 634 -19.67 25.82 -2.31
C VAL A 634 -19.81 25.56 -3.80
N ARG A 635 -18.74 25.06 -4.45
CA ARG A 635 -18.77 24.73 -5.87
C ARG A 635 -19.86 23.70 -6.19
N GLU A 636 -19.87 22.58 -5.47
CA GLU A 636 -20.82 21.49 -5.69
C GLU A 636 -22.27 21.95 -5.50
N LEU A 637 -22.55 22.70 -4.42
CA LEU A 637 -23.89 23.21 -4.15
C LEU A 637 -24.36 24.19 -5.23
N VAL A 638 -23.52 25.16 -5.60
CA VAL A 638 -23.89 26.19 -6.58
C VAL A 638 -24.07 25.58 -7.96
N VAL A 639 -23.16 24.71 -8.39
CA VAL A 639 -23.29 23.99 -9.67
C VAL A 639 -24.57 23.15 -9.69
N GLY A 640 -24.83 22.36 -8.64
CA GLY A 640 -26.04 21.53 -8.55
C GLY A 640 -27.35 22.33 -8.61
N VAL A 641 -27.40 23.49 -7.94
CA VAL A 641 -28.57 24.40 -7.99
C VAL A 641 -28.73 25.02 -9.37
N LEU A 642 -27.65 25.52 -9.97
CA LEU A 642 -27.68 26.15 -11.30
C LEU A 642 -28.02 25.15 -12.41
N GLU A 643 -27.47 23.93 -12.38
CA GLU A 643 -27.83 22.87 -13.33
C GLU A 643 -29.30 22.46 -13.18
N GLY A 644 -29.81 22.40 -11.95
CA GLY A 644 -31.24 22.18 -11.70
C GLY A 644 -32.11 23.30 -12.29
N ALA A 645 -31.70 24.56 -12.15
CA ALA A 645 -32.39 25.71 -12.73
C ALA A 645 -32.37 25.69 -14.26
N GLY A 646 -31.23 25.36 -14.86
CA GLY A 646 -31.08 25.22 -16.31
C GLY A 646 -31.97 24.13 -16.90
N LYS A 647 -32.28 23.11 -16.12
CA LYS A 647 -33.20 22.03 -16.54
C LYS A 647 -34.68 22.40 -16.44
N GLN A 648 -35.09 23.58 -15.96
CA GLN A 648 -36.47 24.13 -15.87
C GLN A 648 -37.55 23.27 -15.17
N TYR A 649 -37.46 21.94 -15.17
CA TYR A 649 -38.35 21.00 -14.49
C TYR A 649 -37.87 20.62 -13.09
N ILE A 650 -36.68 21.08 -12.68
CA ILE A 650 -36.10 20.81 -11.34
C ILE A 650 -36.23 22.06 -10.46
N PHE A 651 -35.77 23.22 -10.91
CA PHE A 651 -36.00 24.50 -10.22
C PHE A 651 -36.43 25.58 -11.21
N ASP A 652 -37.28 26.50 -10.76
CA ASP A 652 -37.39 27.80 -11.42
C ASP A 652 -36.25 28.74 -10.95
N GLN A 653 -36.04 29.84 -11.69
CA GLN A 653 -34.96 30.78 -11.39
C GLN A 653 -35.11 31.45 -10.01
N ASN A 654 -36.35 31.65 -9.52
CA ASN A 654 -36.61 32.28 -8.23
C ASN A 654 -36.24 31.35 -7.07
N THR A 655 -36.54 30.06 -7.22
CA THR A 655 -36.21 29.01 -6.27
C THR A 655 -34.70 28.81 -6.17
N ALA A 656 -34.02 28.74 -7.31
CA ALA A 656 -32.56 28.68 -7.36
C ALA A 656 -31.94 29.90 -6.66
N GLN A 657 -32.51 31.08 -6.90
CA GLN A 657 -32.11 32.30 -6.23
C GLN A 657 -32.31 32.22 -4.71
N GLU A 658 -33.43 31.70 -4.20
CA GLU A 658 -33.66 31.57 -2.75
C GLU A 658 -32.65 30.65 -2.07
N VAL A 659 -32.28 29.54 -2.71
CA VAL A 659 -31.23 28.64 -2.18
C VAL A 659 -29.87 29.34 -2.17
N LEU A 660 -29.53 30.06 -3.26
CA LEU A 660 -28.25 30.76 -3.41
C LEU A 660 -28.15 32.03 -2.54
N LEU A 661 -29.27 32.66 -2.17
CA LEU A 661 -29.25 33.75 -1.19
C LEU A 661 -28.73 33.29 0.18
N GLY A 662 -28.97 32.02 0.52
CA GLY A 662 -28.71 31.47 1.85
C GLY A 662 -29.66 32.05 2.91
N SER A 663 -29.33 31.84 4.18
CA SER A 663 -30.07 32.41 5.31
C SER A 663 -29.39 33.68 5.83
N PRO A 664 -30.12 34.65 6.42
CA PRO A 664 -29.51 35.79 7.11
C PRO A 664 -28.46 35.29 8.12
N PRO A 665 -27.24 35.87 8.17
CA PRO A 665 -26.83 37.18 7.62
C PRO A 665 -26.43 37.20 6.12
N GLY A 666 -26.68 36.14 5.35
CA GLY A 666 -26.33 36.02 3.92
C GLY A 666 -25.00 35.29 3.75
N ALA A 667 -24.91 34.39 2.77
CA ALA A 667 -23.74 33.54 2.61
C ALA A 667 -22.47 34.32 2.22
N LEU A 668 -22.62 35.36 1.40
CA LEU A 668 -21.53 36.27 0.98
C LEU A 668 -20.89 36.98 2.18
N ASN A 669 -21.74 37.51 3.07
CA ASN A 669 -21.30 38.17 4.29
C ASN A 669 -20.50 37.26 5.20
N LEU A 670 -20.91 36.00 5.32
CA LEU A 670 -20.21 35.03 6.16
C LEU A 670 -18.82 34.74 5.63
N ALA A 671 -18.65 34.57 4.31
CA ALA A 671 -17.32 34.42 3.74
C ALA A 671 -16.46 35.67 3.94
N LEU A 672 -17.03 36.86 3.75
CA LEU A 672 -16.34 38.13 3.96
C LEU A 672 -15.93 38.35 5.42
N SER A 673 -16.81 38.06 6.38
CA SER A 673 -16.53 38.28 7.80
C SER A 673 -15.48 37.30 8.36
N HIS A 674 -15.29 36.14 7.72
CA HIS A 674 -14.30 35.14 8.10
C HIS A 674 -13.04 35.17 7.21
N GLY A 675 -12.96 36.08 6.24
CA GLY A 675 -11.76 36.25 5.40
C GLY A 675 -11.55 35.15 4.36
N HIS A 676 -12.61 34.47 3.91
CA HIS A 676 -12.54 33.36 2.95
C HIS A 676 -12.57 33.84 1.49
N ALA A 677 -11.54 34.58 1.09
CA ALA A 677 -11.41 35.22 -0.22
C ALA A 677 -11.54 34.26 -1.41
N GLU A 678 -10.91 33.09 -1.34
CA GLU A 678 -10.91 32.10 -2.42
C GLU A 678 -12.32 31.52 -2.64
N THR A 679 -12.99 31.14 -1.56
CA THR A 679 -14.36 30.64 -1.58
C THR A 679 -15.33 31.68 -2.13
N LEU A 680 -15.13 32.95 -1.77
CA LEU A 680 -15.89 34.09 -2.30
C LEU A 680 -15.72 34.23 -3.82
N CYS A 681 -14.49 34.12 -4.31
CA CYS A 681 -14.20 34.20 -5.74
C CYS A 681 -14.88 33.06 -6.51
N VAL A 682 -14.73 31.82 -6.02
CA VAL A 682 -15.39 30.66 -6.63
C VAL A 682 -16.91 30.80 -6.63
N TYR A 683 -17.49 31.29 -5.54
CA TYR A 683 -18.92 31.57 -5.46
C TYR A 683 -19.36 32.58 -6.52
N ALA A 684 -18.67 33.72 -6.63
CA ALA A 684 -18.98 34.76 -7.60
C ALA A 684 -18.83 34.27 -9.05
N ASP A 685 -17.72 33.61 -9.37
CA ASP A 685 -17.43 33.07 -10.70
C ASP A 685 -18.56 32.14 -11.19
N LEU A 686 -19.01 31.24 -10.30
CA LEU A 686 -20.11 30.31 -10.62
C LEU A 686 -21.46 31.02 -10.79
N LEU A 687 -21.75 32.06 -10.01
CA LEU A 687 -22.97 32.85 -10.18
C LEU A 687 -22.96 33.61 -11.53
N PHE A 688 -21.81 34.17 -11.92
CA PHE A 688 -21.65 34.82 -13.22
C PHE A 688 -21.79 33.81 -14.37
N GLU A 689 -21.17 32.65 -14.26
CA GLU A 689 -21.32 31.55 -15.22
C GLU A 689 -22.79 31.12 -15.33
N GLY A 690 -23.49 30.97 -14.21
CA GLY A 690 -24.92 30.68 -14.17
C GLY A 690 -25.77 31.75 -14.86
N GLN A 691 -25.43 33.02 -14.69
CA GLN A 691 -26.09 34.13 -15.37
C GLN A 691 -25.82 34.12 -16.89
N GLN A 692 -24.59 33.83 -17.31
CA GLN A 692 -24.24 33.72 -18.73
C GLN A 692 -24.96 32.55 -19.42
N ARG A 693 -25.14 31.43 -18.71
CA ARG A 693 -25.89 30.27 -19.19
C ARG A 693 -27.42 30.46 -19.13
N GLY A 694 -27.91 31.60 -18.63
CA GLY A 694 -29.34 31.89 -18.49
C GLY A 694 -30.02 31.14 -17.34
N HIS A 695 -29.26 30.53 -16.44
CA HIS A 695 -29.78 29.84 -15.26
C HIS A 695 -30.15 30.82 -14.13
N LEU A 696 -29.58 32.03 -14.15
CA LEU A 696 -29.92 33.15 -13.27
C LEU A 696 -30.27 34.38 -14.10
N SER A 697 -31.32 35.09 -13.69
CA SER A 697 -31.61 36.41 -14.25
C SER A 697 -30.61 37.45 -13.76
N PRO A 698 -30.34 38.54 -14.52
CA PRO A 698 -29.49 39.63 -14.05
C PRO A 698 -29.97 40.25 -12.73
N HIS A 699 -31.30 40.33 -12.54
CA HIS A 699 -31.89 40.79 -11.29
C HIS A 699 -31.67 39.79 -10.14
N GLY A 700 -31.75 38.49 -10.43
CA GLY A 700 -31.46 37.42 -9.49
C GLY A 700 -30.02 37.47 -9.00
N LEU A 701 -29.05 37.60 -9.92
CA LEU A 701 -27.64 37.79 -9.61
C LEU A 701 -27.41 39.02 -8.73
N ARG A 702 -27.96 40.18 -9.12
CA ARG A 702 -27.88 41.42 -8.32
C ARG A 702 -28.41 41.18 -6.92
N ARG A 703 -29.60 40.59 -6.79
CA ARG A 703 -30.21 40.35 -5.48
C ARG A 703 -29.38 39.36 -4.63
N ILE A 704 -28.72 38.35 -5.21
CA ILE A 704 -27.82 37.44 -4.48
C ILE A 704 -26.59 38.17 -3.96
N LEU A 705 -25.89 38.92 -4.83
CA LEU A 705 -24.67 39.65 -4.47
C LEU A 705 -24.95 40.79 -3.47
N MET A 706 -26.15 41.36 -3.50
CA MET A 706 -26.56 42.43 -2.59
C MET A 706 -27.19 41.92 -1.29
N HIS A 707 -27.41 40.61 -1.13
CA HIS A 707 -28.09 40.07 0.04
C HIS A 707 -27.16 39.99 1.25
N GLY A 708 -27.54 40.70 2.31
CA GLY A 708 -26.83 40.72 3.59
C GLY A 708 -25.83 41.86 3.72
N VAL A 709 -25.25 42.37 2.62
CA VAL A 709 -24.18 43.38 2.67
C VAL A 709 -24.59 44.58 3.54
N THR A 710 -23.80 44.88 4.58
CA THR A 710 -24.08 46.01 5.50
C THR A 710 -24.13 47.31 4.73
N LYS A 711 -24.90 48.31 5.20
CA LYS A 711 -25.16 49.57 4.49
C LYS A 711 -23.88 50.28 3.96
N ASP A 712 -22.75 50.09 4.66
CA ASP A 712 -21.46 50.69 4.31
C ASP A 712 -20.70 49.90 3.23
N VAL A 713 -20.71 48.57 3.29
CA VAL A 713 -20.18 47.70 2.22
C VAL A 713 -21.11 47.72 1.00
N PHE A 714 -22.41 47.95 1.24
CA PHE A 714 -23.47 48.05 0.26
C PHE A 714 -23.24 49.25 -0.66
N ALA A 715 -22.89 50.42 -0.12
CA ALA A 715 -22.58 51.59 -0.94
C ALA A 715 -21.38 51.36 -1.88
N ALA A 716 -20.35 50.63 -1.43
CA ALA A 716 -19.18 50.31 -2.26
C ALA A 716 -19.48 49.22 -3.31
N THR A 717 -20.20 48.17 -2.91
CA THR A 717 -20.54 47.02 -3.78
C THR A 717 -21.62 47.38 -4.80
N GLU A 718 -22.63 48.17 -4.40
CA GLU A 718 -23.66 48.73 -5.28
C GLU A 718 -23.02 49.67 -6.30
N THR A 719 -22.11 50.55 -5.90
CA THR A 719 -21.40 51.43 -6.85
C THR A 719 -20.55 50.62 -7.82
N ALA A 720 -19.84 49.58 -7.37
CA ALA A 720 -19.06 48.70 -8.25
C ALA A 720 -19.95 47.89 -9.22
N MET A 721 -21.11 47.42 -8.76
CA MET A 721 -22.05 46.64 -9.57
C MET A 721 -22.90 47.50 -10.51
N ASP A 722 -23.34 48.68 -10.11
CA ASP A 722 -24.06 49.62 -10.98
C ASP A 722 -23.11 50.20 -12.04
N VAL A 723 -21.83 50.40 -11.73
CA VAL A 723 -20.79 50.71 -12.74
C VAL A 723 -20.61 49.54 -13.70
N TYR A 724 -20.46 48.30 -13.20
CA TYR A 724 -20.32 47.10 -14.03
C TYR A 724 -21.53 46.87 -14.96
N ILE A 725 -22.76 46.98 -14.43
CA ILE A 725 -24.00 46.79 -15.19
C ILE A 725 -24.20 47.95 -16.19
N SER A 726 -23.97 49.20 -15.79
CA SER A 726 -24.09 50.37 -16.68
C SER A 726 -23.04 50.36 -17.79
N VAL A 727 -21.84 49.82 -17.53
CA VAL A 727 -20.77 49.65 -18.52
C VAL A 727 -21.07 48.51 -19.49
N ARG A 728 -21.66 47.41 -19.01
CA ARG A 728 -22.08 46.29 -19.86
C ARG A 728 -23.21 46.66 -20.82
N ASP A 729 -24.14 47.50 -20.37
CA ASP A 729 -25.37 47.83 -21.11
C ASP A 729 -25.30 49.19 -21.86
N ALA A 730 -24.15 49.88 -21.88
CA ALA A 730 -23.97 51.15 -22.59
C ALA A 730 -23.71 50.94 -24.10
N PRO A 731 -24.46 51.61 -25.01
CA PRO A 731 -24.14 51.62 -26.43
C PRO A 731 -22.86 52.45 -26.70
N GLU A 732 -22.06 52.00 -27.67
CA GLU A 732 -20.63 52.32 -27.86
C GLU A 732 -20.25 53.82 -28.01
N HIS A 733 -21.17 54.78 -28.02
CA HIS A 733 -20.87 56.18 -28.40
C HIS A 733 -21.52 57.23 -27.47
N SER A 734 -21.01 57.41 -26.23
CA SER A 734 -20.98 58.71 -25.52
C SER A 734 -20.32 58.60 -24.12
N PRO A 735 -18.98 58.68 -23.99
CA PRO A 735 -18.30 58.49 -22.70
C PRO A 735 -18.08 59.80 -21.90
N SER A 736 -18.06 60.97 -22.54
CA SER A 736 -17.42 62.15 -21.92
C SER A 736 -18.28 62.92 -20.91
N GLN A 737 -19.61 63.00 -21.11
CA GLN A 737 -20.46 63.84 -20.24
C GLN A 737 -20.98 63.12 -18.99
N ARG A 738 -21.09 61.79 -19.03
CA ARG A 738 -21.54 60.97 -17.88
C ARG A 738 -20.41 60.76 -16.87
N TRP A 739 -19.17 60.69 -17.37
CA TRP A 739 -17.95 60.49 -16.58
C TRP A 739 -17.71 61.58 -15.52
N ASP A 740 -17.97 62.86 -15.84
CA ASP A 740 -17.71 63.95 -14.88
C ASP A 740 -18.75 64.01 -13.74
N GLN A 741 -19.99 63.56 -13.99
CA GLN A 741 -21.01 63.44 -12.94
C GLN A 741 -20.73 62.24 -12.02
N ASP A 742 -20.31 61.11 -12.58
CA ASP A 742 -19.94 59.90 -11.81
C ASP A 742 -18.64 60.13 -11.02
N ARG A 743 -17.69 60.91 -11.55
CA ARG A 743 -16.43 61.28 -10.87
C ARG A 743 -16.65 62.10 -9.60
N GLN A 744 -17.60 63.04 -9.60
CA GLN A 744 -17.93 63.82 -8.38
C GLN A 744 -18.64 62.95 -7.33
N ALA A 745 -19.53 62.05 -7.75
CA ALA A 745 -20.20 61.10 -6.85
C ALA A 745 -19.21 60.09 -6.21
N LEU A 746 -18.18 59.67 -6.95
CA LEU A 746 -17.12 58.77 -6.49
C LEU A 746 -16.13 59.43 -5.52
N THR A 747 -15.89 60.74 -5.66
CA THR A 747 -14.91 61.46 -4.83
C THR A 747 -15.46 61.71 -3.41
N LEU A 748 -16.73 62.11 -3.29
CA LEU A 748 -17.41 62.31 -1.99
C LEU A 748 -17.59 61.03 -1.16
N ARG A 749 -17.46 59.85 -1.77
CA ARG A 749 -17.63 58.54 -1.11
C ARG A 749 -16.30 57.85 -0.74
N SER A 750 -15.17 58.45 -1.15
CA SER A 750 -13.81 58.01 -0.78
C SER A 750 -13.52 58.18 0.72
N ASP A 751 -14.14 59.16 1.37
CA ASP A 751 -13.95 59.44 2.80
C ASP A 751 -14.67 58.40 3.69
N ALA A 752 -15.82 57.90 3.23
CA ALA A 752 -16.54 56.81 3.89
C ALA A 752 -15.76 55.47 3.83
N LEU A 753 -15.12 55.19 2.70
CA LEU A 753 -14.23 54.04 2.53
C LEU A 753 -12.99 54.14 3.45
N THR A 754 -12.47 55.36 3.63
CA THR A 754 -11.33 55.64 4.51
C THR A 754 -11.69 55.42 5.99
N ALA A 755 -12.91 55.76 6.41
CA ALA A 755 -13.42 55.51 7.76
C ALA A 755 -13.67 54.01 8.02
N ALA A 756 -14.16 53.25 7.04
CA ALA A 756 -14.33 51.80 7.15
C ALA A 756 -12.98 51.04 7.25
N LEU A 757 -11.93 51.55 6.60
CA LEU A 757 -10.60 50.93 6.56
C LEU A 757 -9.78 51.12 7.84
N GLN A 758 -10.09 52.13 8.66
CA GLN A 758 -9.50 52.27 10.00
C GLN A 758 -9.98 51.19 10.99
N GLY A 759 -11.00 50.40 10.64
CA GLY A 759 -11.57 49.33 11.46
C GLY A 759 -10.99 47.92 11.27
N GLY A 760 -9.91 47.73 10.48
CA GLY A 760 -9.22 46.44 10.35
C GLY A 760 -9.64 45.54 9.16
N PHE A 761 -10.24 46.09 8.10
CA PHE A 761 -10.77 45.33 6.94
C PHE A 761 -9.77 45.16 5.77
N VAL A 762 -8.48 44.95 6.05
CA VAL A 762 -7.41 44.89 5.02
C VAL A 762 -7.54 43.66 4.12
N ASP A 763 -7.89 42.50 4.67
CA ASP A 763 -8.06 41.24 3.91
C ASP A 763 -9.28 41.28 2.99
N THR A 764 -10.34 41.98 3.42
CA THR A 764 -11.54 42.21 2.61
C THR A 764 -11.23 43.09 1.40
N LEU A 765 -10.43 44.14 1.58
CA LEU A 765 -10.02 45.02 0.48
C LEU A 765 -9.14 44.28 -0.55
N CYS A 766 -8.22 43.42 -0.09
CA CYS A 766 -7.39 42.59 -0.97
C CYS A 766 -8.24 41.60 -1.77
N SER A 767 -9.25 41.00 -1.14
CA SER A 767 -10.20 40.09 -1.80
C SER A 767 -11.06 40.80 -2.85
N TYR A 768 -11.51 42.02 -2.57
CA TYR A 768 -12.25 42.85 -3.53
C TYR A 768 -11.37 43.28 -4.72
N LEU A 769 -10.10 43.61 -4.46
CA LEU A 769 -9.14 43.96 -5.51
C LEU A 769 -8.80 42.77 -6.41
N ASP A 770 -8.67 41.56 -5.85
CA ASP A 770 -8.42 40.34 -6.64
C ASP A 770 -9.63 39.96 -7.51
N LEU A 771 -10.84 40.06 -6.95
CA LEU A 771 -12.10 39.90 -7.71
C LEU A 771 -12.20 40.92 -8.86
N PHE A 772 -11.75 42.15 -8.63
CA PHE A 772 -11.74 43.23 -9.62
C PHE A 772 -10.67 43.02 -10.71
N VAL A 773 -9.50 42.49 -10.34
CA VAL A 773 -8.42 42.12 -11.27
C VAL A 773 -8.85 40.93 -12.14
N ARG A 774 -9.61 39.95 -11.62
CA ARG A 774 -10.17 38.87 -12.43
C ARG A 774 -11.30 39.33 -13.35
N ALA A 775 -12.12 40.29 -12.91
CA ALA A 775 -13.07 40.97 -13.80
C ALA A 775 -12.36 41.70 -14.97
N HIS A 776 -11.11 42.17 -14.77
CA HIS A 776 -10.24 42.68 -15.84
C HIS A 776 -9.83 41.60 -16.85
N GLU A 777 -9.55 40.37 -16.39
CA GLU A 777 -9.10 39.24 -17.24
C GLU A 777 -10.18 38.79 -18.23
N LEU A 778 -11.46 38.99 -17.89
CA LEU A 778 -12.61 38.79 -18.78
C LEU A 778 -12.76 39.90 -19.87
N GLN A 779 -11.73 40.74 -20.07
CA GLN A 779 -11.64 41.82 -21.08
C GLN A 779 -12.68 42.95 -20.96
N LEU A 780 -13.27 43.16 -19.79
CA LEU A 780 -14.27 44.23 -19.59
C LEU A 780 -13.65 45.63 -19.43
N ILE A 781 -12.36 45.73 -19.11
CA ILE A 781 -11.69 47.00 -18.72
C ILE A 781 -11.03 47.73 -19.90
N SER A 782 -10.51 47.01 -20.90
CA SER A 782 -9.85 47.60 -22.09
C SER A 782 -10.80 48.37 -23.00
N ARG A 783 -12.12 48.18 -22.87
CA ARG A 783 -13.14 48.88 -23.68
C ARG A 783 -13.50 50.29 -23.16
N VAL A 784 -13.07 50.70 -21.96
CA VAL A 784 -13.71 51.84 -21.25
C VAL A 784 -12.71 52.89 -20.70
N GLY A 785 -11.40 52.72 -20.89
CA GLY A 785 -10.42 53.79 -20.59
C GLY A 785 -10.25 54.16 -19.10
N ILE A 786 -10.43 53.19 -18.19
CA ILE A 786 -10.33 53.36 -16.72
C ILE A 786 -8.90 53.27 -16.15
N GLU A 787 -7.89 53.08 -17.01
CA GLU A 787 -6.47 52.89 -16.69
C GLU A 787 -5.87 53.97 -15.76
N PRO A 788 -6.14 55.28 -15.94
CA PRO A 788 -5.56 56.32 -15.09
C PRO A 788 -6.06 56.29 -13.65
N TRP A 789 -7.33 55.91 -13.45
CA TRP A 789 -7.91 55.77 -12.11
C TRP A 789 -7.32 54.56 -11.38
N LEU A 790 -7.17 53.43 -12.08
CA LEU A 790 -6.55 52.21 -11.57
C LEU A 790 -5.10 52.45 -11.15
N ARG A 791 -4.34 53.15 -11.99
CA ARG A 791 -2.94 53.53 -11.70
C ARG A 791 -2.85 54.42 -10.46
N GLY A 792 -3.77 55.37 -10.29
CA GLY A 792 -3.85 56.22 -9.10
C GLY A 792 -4.21 55.45 -7.82
N LYS A 793 -5.10 54.46 -7.89
CA LYS A 793 -5.49 53.62 -6.73
C LYS A 793 -4.41 52.60 -6.36
N LEU A 794 -3.71 52.02 -7.34
CA LEU A 794 -2.52 51.19 -7.11
C LEU A 794 -1.38 51.99 -6.47
N GLN A 795 -1.09 53.20 -6.97
CA GLN A 795 -0.08 54.08 -6.34
C GLN A 795 -0.45 54.47 -4.90
N TRP A 796 -1.75 54.67 -4.61
CA TRP A 796 -2.23 54.98 -3.27
C TRP A 796 -2.19 53.77 -2.31
N ALA A 797 -2.65 52.59 -2.77
CA ALA A 797 -2.60 51.34 -2.01
C ALA A 797 -1.16 50.88 -1.73
N LEU A 798 -0.20 51.30 -2.56
CA LEU A 798 1.22 51.04 -2.41
C LEU A 798 1.98 52.21 -1.75
N SER A 799 1.27 53.18 -1.18
CA SER A 799 1.91 54.28 -0.47
C SER A 799 2.58 53.81 0.84
N PRO A 800 3.68 54.43 1.28
CA PRO A 800 4.38 54.03 2.51
C PRO A 800 3.48 53.96 3.75
N ALA A 801 2.49 54.84 3.85
CA ALA A 801 1.52 54.88 4.95
C ALA A 801 0.59 53.66 4.98
N VAL A 802 0.22 53.12 3.82
CA VAL A 802 -0.59 51.90 3.70
C VAL A 802 0.29 50.67 3.93
N LEU A 803 1.50 50.65 3.38
CA LEU A 803 2.49 49.57 3.54
C LEU A 803 2.98 49.39 4.99
N ASP A 804 3.12 50.48 5.75
CA ASP A 804 3.49 50.44 7.17
C ASP A 804 2.43 49.77 8.05
N GLY A 805 1.19 49.66 7.58
CA GLY A 805 0.10 48.91 8.22
C GLY A 805 0.20 47.39 8.05
N PHE A 806 0.96 46.88 7.07
CA PHE A 806 1.08 45.45 6.73
C PHE A 806 2.16 44.71 7.56
N ARG A 807 2.19 44.90 8.88
CA ARG A 807 3.28 44.38 9.73
C ARG A 807 3.31 42.86 9.94
N SER A 808 2.35 42.10 9.43
CA SER A 808 2.42 40.63 9.49
C SER A 808 1.59 39.94 8.42
N ARG A 809 2.26 39.59 7.30
CA ARG A 809 1.77 38.82 6.12
C ARG A 809 0.78 39.62 5.25
N PRO A 810 0.98 39.77 3.92
CA PRO A 810 1.67 38.87 2.99
C PRO A 810 2.60 39.59 1.97
N PHE A 811 3.92 39.48 2.16
CA PHE A 811 4.90 39.97 1.17
C PHE A 811 4.79 39.25 -0.19
N LEU A 812 4.38 37.98 -0.18
CA LEU A 812 4.23 37.17 -1.39
C LEU A 812 3.10 37.66 -2.32
N THR A 813 1.96 38.07 -1.75
CA THR A 813 0.83 38.63 -2.51
C THR A 813 1.21 39.98 -3.13
N LEU A 814 1.96 40.81 -2.41
CA LEU A 814 2.49 42.07 -2.93
C LEU A 814 3.44 41.82 -4.12
N VAL A 815 4.33 40.82 -4.02
CA VAL A 815 5.24 40.44 -5.12
C VAL A 815 4.47 39.92 -6.33
N GLN A 816 3.46 39.07 -6.12
CA GLN A 816 2.59 38.57 -7.20
C GLN A 816 1.79 39.69 -7.87
N MET A 817 1.31 40.69 -7.11
CA MET A 817 0.61 41.85 -7.65
C MET A 817 1.54 42.75 -8.48
N VAL A 818 2.78 42.97 -8.01
CA VAL A 818 3.79 43.75 -8.76
C VAL A 818 4.22 43.03 -10.02
N ASP A 819 4.37 41.69 -9.98
CA ASP A 819 4.70 40.85 -11.13
C ASP A 819 3.58 40.87 -12.18
N ALA A 820 2.32 40.66 -11.77
CA ALA A 820 1.17 40.72 -12.65
C ALA A 820 0.95 42.12 -13.27
N ALA A 821 1.20 43.19 -12.50
CA ALA A 821 1.12 44.56 -13.01
C ALA A 821 2.27 44.89 -13.98
N TYR A 822 3.46 44.31 -13.78
CA TYR A 822 4.61 44.45 -14.68
C TYR A 822 4.40 43.70 -16.00
N GLU A 823 3.97 42.43 -15.97
CA GLU A 823 3.68 41.64 -17.17
C GLU A 823 2.63 42.31 -18.08
N ARG A 824 1.77 43.16 -17.50
CA ARG A 824 0.72 43.90 -18.20
C ARG A 824 1.11 45.34 -18.57
N ASN A 825 2.38 45.73 -18.44
CA ASN A 825 2.92 47.08 -18.69
C ASN A 825 2.27 48.21 -17.86
N LEU A 826 1.62 47.87 -16.74
CA LEU A 826 1.06 48.87 -15.83
C LEU A 826 2.13 49.51 -14.94
N LEU A 827 3.26 48.82 -14.76
CA LEU A 827 4.46 49.28 -14.07
C LEU A 827 5.69 49.09 -14.98
N THR A 828 6.63 50.03 -14.90
CA THR A 828 7.96 49.88 -15.51
C THR A 828 8.88 49.09 -14.58
N ILE A 829 9.96 48.49 -15.13
CA ILE A 829 10.91 47.74 -14.31
C ILE A 829 11.57 48.60 -13.22
N SER A 830 11.80 49.91 -13.49
CA SER A 830 12.33 50.83 -12.49
C SER A 830 11.32 51.07 -11.35
N GLU A 831 10.02 51.09 -11.64
CA GLU A 831 8.97 51.19 -10.62
C GLU A 831 8.87 49.90 -9.81
N CYS A 832 8.95 48.73 -10.44
CA CYS A 832 9.02 47.45 -9.74
C CYS A 832 10.23 47.37 -8.79
N HIS A 833 11.41 47.80 -9.23
CA HIS A 833 12.62 47.85 -8.39
C HIS A 833 12.47 48.81 -7.20
N ARG A 834 11.87 49.99 -7.43
CA ARG A 834 11.59 50.97 -6.38
C ARG A 834 10.58 50.43 -5.36
N LEU A 835 9.55 49.74 -5.83
CA LEU A 835 8.47 49.16 -5.02
C LEU A 835 8.94 47.95 -4.19
N LEU A 836 9.87 47.15 -4.71
CA LEU A 836 10.44 45.99 -4.00
C LEU A 836 11.66 46.35 -3.13
N GLY A 837 12.01 47.63 -3.03
CA GLY A 837 13.06 48.13 -2.14
C GLY A 837 14.49 47.88 -2.61
N ALA A 838 14.71 47.68 -3.91
CA ALA A 838 16.04 47.57 -4.49
C ALA A 838 16.61 48.97 -4.79
N SER A 839 17.05 49.67 -3.75
CA SER A 839 18.07 50.72 -3.86
C SER A 839 19.39 50.19 -3.31
N GLU A 840 20.53 50.76 -3.73
CA GLU A 840 21.91 50.29 -3.45
C GLU A 840 22.26 50.10 -1.96
N THR A 841 21.38 50.49 -1.04
CA THR A 841 21.45 50.17 0.39
C THR A 841 20.31 49.23 0.77
N GLY A 842 20.53 47.92 0.61
CA GLY A 842 19.53 46.88 0.86
C GLY A 842 18.85 47.00 2.23
N SER A 843 17.50 47.04 2.24
CA SER A 843 16.70 47.10 3.46
C SER A 843 16.87 45.80 4.30
N PRO A 844 17.25 45.89 5.59
CA PRO A 844 17.35 44.73 6.49
C PRO A 844 16.04 43.94 6.70
N ALA A 845 14.90 44.49 6.26
CA ALA A 845 13.60 43.80 6.28
C ALA A 845 13.50 42.76 5.14
N LEU A 846 14.06 43.06 3.97
CA LEU A 846 14.09 42.17 2.81
C LEU A 846 14.93 40.92 3.11
N MET A 847 16.10 41.10 3.73
CA MET A 847 17.01 40.03 4.12
C MET A 847 16.43 39.10 5.21
N ARG A 848 15.52 39.61 6.05
CA ARG A 848 14.84 38.79 7.06
C ARG A 848 13.66 37.98 6.50
N ALA A 849 12.97 38.47 5.48
CA ALA A 849 11.87 37.75 4.83
C ALA A 849 12.35 36.52 4.02
N ILE A 850 13.57 36.56 3.48
CA ILE A 850 14.18 35.47 2.68
C ILE A 850 14.55 34.24 3.53
N SER A 851 14.54 34.35 4.87
CA SER A 851 14.99 33.29 5.78
C SER A 851 13.95 32.21 6.17
N ARG A 852 12.83 32.07 5.45
CA ARG A 852 11.76 31.07 5.76
C ARG A 852 11.38 30.18 4.56
N PRO A 853 10.92 28.94 4.80
CA PRO A 853 10.90 27.89 3.78
C PRO A 853 9.59 27.90 2.98
N SER A 854 9.62 28.55 1.81
CA SER A 854 8.77 28.22 0.67
C SER A 854 9.48 28.72 -0.59
N PHE A 855 10.36 27.88 -1.13
CA PHE A 855 11.47 28.30 -1.99
C PHE A 855 11.22 28.23 -3.51
N ASP A 856 10.14 27.58 -3.96
CA ASP A 856 9.98 27.30 -5.39
C ASP A 856 9.52 28.52 -6.22
N GLY A 857 8.60 29.34 -5.68
CA GLY A 857 8.10 30.53 -6.39
C GLY A 857 9.11 31.68 -6.49
N LEU A 858 9.93 31.86 -5.44
CA LEU A 858 11.00 32.87 -5.41
C LEU A 858 12.16 32.50 -6.35
N PHE A 859 12.46 31.20 -6.48
CA PHE A 859 13.46 30.69 -7.40
C PHE A 859 13.05 30.92 -8.86
N GLU A 860 11.79 30.64 -9.21
CA GLU A 860 11.32 30.83 -10.58
C GLU A 860 11.25 32.31 -10.98
N PHE A 861 10.84 33.20 -10.06
CA PHE A 861 10.86 34.65 -10.28
C PHE A 861 12.28 35.22 -10.40
N ALA A 862 13.20 34.84 -9.50
CA ALA A 862 14.61 35.24 -9.57
C ALA A 862 15.30 34.70 -10.83
N TYR A 863 14.97 33.49 -11.26
CA TYR A 863 15.44 32.89 -12.50
C TYR A 863 14.92 33.62 -13.75
N ARG A 864 13.65 34.06 -13.75
CA ARG A 864 13.07 34.86 -14.84
C ARG A 864 13.71 36.25 -14.96
N LEU A 865 13.92 36.93 -13.82
CA LEU A 865 14.68 38.19 -13.77
C LEU A 865 16.12 38.01 -14.27
N TRP A 866 16.82 36.95 -13.82
CA TRP A 866 18.16 36.61 -14.26
C TRP A 866 18.26 36.32 -15.77
N LYS A 867 17.26 35.62 -16.33
CA LYS A 867 17.19 35.30 -17.76
C LYS A 867 16.92 36.53 -18.64
N LEU A 868 16.28 37.56 -18.09
CA LEU A 868 16.06 38.86 -18.74
C LEU A 868 17.32 39.75 -18.67
N ASP A 869 18.07 39.69 -17.58
CA ASP A 869 19.34 40.42 -17.39
C ASP A 869 20.45 39.90 -18.32
N GLN A 870 20.48 38.59 -18.59
CA GLN A 870 21.34 37.93 -19.59
C GLN A 870 21.16 38.46 -21.03
N ARG A 871 20.05 39.15 -21.33
CA ARG A 871 19.81 39.70 -22.68
C ARG A 871 20.46 41.07 -22.90
N ARG A 872 21.09 41.71 -21.89
CA ARG A 872 21.63 43.08 -22.05
C ARG A 872 23.10 43.32 -21.75
N GLU A 873 23.85 42.47 -21.03
CA GLU A 873 25.26 42.81 -20.71
C GLU A 873 26.27 41.64 -20.77
N GLU A 874 27.51 41.96 -21.18
CA GLU A 874 28.58 41.02 -21.49
C GLU A 874 29.17 40.23 -20.30
N LYS A 875 29.53 39.00 -20.64
CA LYS A 875 30.28 37.98 -19.89
C LYS A 875 31.43 38.55 -19.03
N ARG A 876 31.24 38.69 -17.71
CA ARG A 876 32.32 38.46 -16.70
C ARG A 876 31.89 38.34 -15.22
N GLN A 877 30.66 38.66 -14.83
CA GLN A 877 30.25 38.57 -13.41
C GLN A 877 29.40 37.34 -13.02
N ALA A 878 29.05 36.47 -13.98
CA ALA A 878 28.21 35.29 -13.72
C ALA A 878 28.87 34.17 -12.88
N HIS A 879 30.16 34.30 -12.54
CA HIS A 879 30.90 33.24 -11.84
C HIS A 879 30.82 33.33 -10.31
N ALA A 880 30.55 34.52 -9.74
CA ALA A 880 30.50 34.71 -8.28
C ALA A 880 29.14 34.34 -7.67
N LEU A 881 28.05 34.48 -8.42
CA LEU A 881 26.69 34.16 -7.99
C LEU A 881 26.37 32.65 -8.04
N LYS A 882 27.08 31.88 -8.87
CA LYS A 882 26.84 30.43 -9.05
C LYS A 882 27.22 29.56 -7.84
N LEU A 883 28.18 30.01 -7.02
CA LEU A 883 28.71 29.20 -5.91
C LEU A 883 27.90 29.33 -4.61
N PHE A 884 27.03 30.34 -4.51
CA PHE A 884 26.26 30.63 -3.29
C PHE A 884 24.95 29.85 -3.16
N TYR A 885 24.48 29.15 -4.19
CA TYR A 885 23.12 28.57 -4.23
C TYR A 885 23.03 27.06 -4.52
N LEU A 886 24.15 26.31 -4.49
CA LEU A 886 24.12 24.85 -4.65
C LEU A 886 24.06 24.12 -3.29
N PRO A 887 23.16 23.13 -3.11
CA PRO A 887 23.09 22.33 -1.88
C PRO A 887 24.38 21.52 -1.62
N PRO A 888 24.73 21.23 -0.35
CA PRO A 888 25.90 20.40 -0.01
C PRO A 888 25.85 18.98 -0.60
N THR A 889 24.67 18.37 -0.71
CA THR A 889 24.47 17.01 -1.24
C THR A 889 24.79 16.86 -2.73
N MET A 890 24.82 17.97 -3.49
CA MET A 890 25.14 17.95 -4.92
C MET A 890 26.63 18.16 -5.22
N ARG A 891 27.49 18.37 -4.21
CA ARG A 891 28.94 18.54 -4.41
C ARG A 891 29.73 17.24 -4.48
N GLU A 892 29.13 16.09 -4.14
CA GLU A 892 29.86 14.82 -3.94
C GLU A 892 29.67 13.78 -5.07
N CYS A 893 28.93 14.09 -6.15
CA CYS A 893 28.77 13.16 -7.28
C CYS A 893 29.60 13.60 -8.51
N HIS A 894 30.74 12.93 -8.72
CA HIS A 894 31.66 13.19 -9.84
C HIS A 894 31.21 12.65 -11.22
N ASP A 895 30.10 11.91 -11.31
CA ASP A 895 29.75 11.11 -12.50
C ASP A 895 28.99 11.82 -13.64
N TRP A 896 28.51 13.06 -13.43
CA TRP A 896 27.72 13.76 -14.47
C TRP A 896 28.54 14.13 -15.72
N SER A 897 29.87 14.22 -15.59
CA SER A 897 30.75 14.47 -16.72
C SER A 897 30.75 13.32 -17.74
N TYR A 898 30.52 12.08 -17.28
CA TYR A 898 30.46 10.90 -18.15
C TYR A 898 29.17 10.85 -18.96
N ALA A 899 28.01 11.12 -18.33
CA ALA A 899 26.69 11.11 -18.96
C ALA A 899 26.57 12.09 -20.15
N CYS A 900 27.37 13.17 -20.16
CA CYS A 900 27.35 14.21 -21.19
C CYS A 900 28.61 14.23 -22.07
N SER A 901 29.46 13.23 -21.90
CA SER A 901 30.56 12.96 -22.81
C SER A 901 30.05 12.28 -24.09
N PRO A 902 30.78 12.36 -25.20
CA PRO A 902 30.52 11.53 -26.37
C PRO A 902 30.43 10.03 -26.04
N ALA A 903 31.15 9.57 -25.00
CA ALA A 903 31.09 8.19 -24.52
C ALA A 903 29.75 7.87 -23.83
N GLY A 904 29.18 8.81 -23.07
CA GLY A 904 27.87 8.67 -22.42
C GLY A 904 26.73 8.58 -23.43
N LEU A 905 26.71 9.46 -24.44
CA LEU A 905 25.72 9.40 -25.53
C LEU A 905 25.87 8.13 -26.38
N ALA A 906 27.10 7.70 -26.67
CA ALA A 906 27.36 6.44 -27.35
C ALA A 906 26.95 5.20 -26.54
N HIS A 907 26.99 5.28 -25.20
CA HIS A 907 26.51 4.22 -24.32
C HIS A 907 24.98 4.18 -24.28
N LEU A 908 24.32 5.35 -24.20
CA LEU A 908 22.86 5.47 -24.27
C LEU A 908 22.33 4.93 -25.60
N GLN A 909 23.03 5.21 -26.70
CA GLN A 909 22.70 4.67 -28.02
C GLN A 909 22.86 3.15 -28.11
N ARG A 910 23.90 2.58 -27.47
CA ARG A 910 24.07 1.12 -27.37
C ARG A 910 22.94 0.47 -26.58
N ASP A 911 22.53 1.08 -25.48
CA ASP A 911 21.46 0.56 -24.64
C ASP A 911 20.10 0.61 -25.37
N VAL A 912 19.80 1.67 -26.11
CA VAL A 912 18.60 1.76 -26.98
C VAL A 912 18.58 0.61 -28.00
N ARG A 913 19.69 0.33 -28.68
CA ARG A 913 19.80 -0.79 -29.63
C ARG A 913 19.76 -2.17 -28.97
N ALA A 914 20.15 -2.28 -27.70
CA ALA A 914 20.07 -3.53 -26.96
C ALA A 914 18.59 -3.85 -26.64
N VAL A 915 17.81 -2.85 -26.23
CA VAL A 915 16.37 -3.02 -25.94
C VAL A 915 15.57 -3.40 -27.21
N GLU A 916 15.95 -2.88 -28.37
CA GLU A 916 15.37 -3.27 -29.67
C GLU A 916 15.45 -4.78 -29.95
N ARG A 917 16.48 -5.46 -29.45
CA ARG A 917 16.72 -6.90 -29.68
C ARG A 917 16.01 -7.81 -28.69
N ILE A 918 15.45 -7.25 -27.60
CA ILE A 918 14.72 -8.03 -26.58
C ILE A 918 13.30 -8.32 -27.11
N PRO A 919 12.74 -9.54 -26.92
CA PRO A 919 11.35 -9.83 -27.25
C PRO A 919 10.38 -8.87 -26.56
N ARG A 920 9.30 -8.46 -27.24
CA ARG A 920 8.40 -7.37 -26.79
C ARG A 920 7.83 -7.59 -25.38
N GLU A 921 7.59 -8.84 -25.02
CA GLU A 921 7.01 -9.27 -23.74
C GLU A 921 7.98 -9.12 -22.55
N GLN A 922 9.28 -8.97 -22.81
CA GLN A 922 10.34 -8.87 -21.80
C GLN A 922 10.95 -7.46 -21.70
N ARG A 923 10.40 -6.45 -22.40
CA ARG A 923 11.01 -5.10 -22.49
C ARG A 923 10.71 -4.17 -21.32
N SER A 924 9.68 -4.43 -20.51
CA SER A 924 9.16 -3.46 -19.52
C SER A 924 10.22 -3.00 -18.51
N GLU A 925 10.98 -3.93 -17.93
CA GLU A 925 12.04 -3.63 -16.96
C GLU A 925 13.23 -2.87 -17.61
N HIS A 926 13.56 -3.21 -18.86
CA HIS A 926 14.65 -2.57 -19.59
C HIS A 926 14.30 -1.16 -20.08
N LEU A 927 13.04 -0.92 -20.45
CA LEU A 927 12.55 0.41 -20.84
C LEU A 927 12.56 1.39 -19.65
N GLN A 928 12.21 0.92 -18.44
CA GLN A 928 12.26 1.74 -17.24
C GLN A 928 13.70 2.20 -16.92
N ARG A 929 14.67 1.27 -16.95
CA ARG A 929 16.09 1.61 -16.76
C ARG A 929 16.62 2.58 -17.82
N LEU A 930 16.15 2.45 -19.06
CA LEU A 930 16.52 3.37 -20.14
C LEU A 930 15.96 4.77 -19.91
N GLN A 931 14.73 4.88 -19.41
CA GLN A 931 14.08 6.15 -19.10
C GLN A 931 14.85 6.98 -18.07
N ASP A 932 15.36 6.32 -17.02
CA ASP A 932 16.15 6.97 -15.97
C ASP A 932 17.49 7.50 -16.53
N LYS A 933 18.18 6.72 -17.36
CA LYS A 933 19.41 7.17 -18.06
C LYS A 933 19.17 8.36 -18.99
N PHE A 934 18.02 8.43 -19.67
CA PHE A 934 17.65 9.58 -20.49
C PHE A 934 17.48 10.86 -19.65
N ARG A 935 16.92 10.74 -18.44
CA ARG A 935 16.73 11.86 -17.51
C ARG A 935 18.06 12.38 -16.99
N GLU A 936 18.97 11.48 -16.63
CA GLU A 936 20.33 11.81 -16.19
C GLU A 936 21.13 12.51 -17.30
N CYS A 937 21.13 11.97 -18.52
CA CYS A 937 21.80 12.61 -19.65
C CYS A 937 21.27 14.03 -19.94
N ARG A 938 19.96 14.27 -19.80
CA ARG A 938 19.35 15.58 -20.01
C ARG A 938 19.79 16.61 -18.97
N ILE A 939 19.82 16.21 -17.71
CA ILE A 939 20.22 17.10 -16.61
C ILE A 939 21.68 17.53 -16.82
N GLY A 940 22.57 16.60 -17.15
CA GLY A 940 23.96 16.99 -17.41
C GLY A 940 24.13 17.85 -18.68
N LEU A 941 23.30 17.66 -19.72
CA LEU A 941 23.29 18.51 -20.92
C LEU A 941 22.81 19.94 -20.62
N LEU A 942 21.88 20.11 -19.69
CA LEU A 942 21.43 21.43 -19.24
C LEU A 942 22.48 22.14 -18.37
N LEU A 943 23.39 21.38 -17.76
CA LEU A 943 24.43 21.89 -16.87
C LEU A 943 25.78 22.11 -17.58
N THR A 944 25.99 21.55 -18.78
CA THR A 944 27.25 21.68 -19.51
C THR A 944 27.41 23.06 -20.15
N THR A 945 28.63 23.63 -20.06
CA THR A 945 29.02 24.88 -20.74
C THR A 945 29.83 24.63 -22.01
N ASP A 946 29.84 23.38 -22.49
CA ASP A 946 30.56 22.98 -23.70
C ASP A 946 30.05 23.78 -24.92
N GLN A 947 30.97 24.26 -25.75
CA GLN A 947 30.64 24.93 -27.02
C GLN A 947 29.84 24.02 -27.96
N HIS A 948 29.89 22.70 -27.75
CA HIS A 948 29.18 21.67 -28.52
C HIS A 948 27.85 21.25 -27.86
N ALA A 949 27.38 21.94 -26.81
CA ALA A 949 26.14 21.61 -26.11
C ALA A 949 24.92 21.53 -27.04
N ALA A 950 24.86 22.41 -28.06
CA ALA A 950 23.79 22.41 -29.05
C ALA A 950 23.79 21.17 -29.96
N GLU A 951 24.98 20.66 -30.34
CA GLU A 951 25.11 19.44 -31.15
C GLU A 951 24.79 18.20 -30.32
N LYS A 952 25.23 18.15 -29.07
CA LYS A 952 24.93 17.05 -28.14
C LYS A 952 23.45 17.01 -27.75
N GLU A 953 22.80 18.16 -27.59
CA GLU A 953 21.36 18.25 -27.38
C GLU A 953 20.59 17.70 -28.60
N LYS A 954 21.07 17.97 -29.81
CA LYS A 954 20.47 17.41 -31.04
C LYS A 954 20.61 15.89 -31.12
N GLU A 955 21.78 15.35 -30.73
CA GLU A 955 22.03 13.90 -30.68
C GLU A 955 21.17 13.22 -29.59
N TRP A 956 21.05 13.83 -28.41
CA TRP A 956 20.16 13.35 -27.35
C TRP A 956 18.68 13.38 -27.77
N GLN A 957 18.23 14.43 -28.47
CA GLN A 957 16.86 14.51 -29.00
C GLN A 957 16.57 13.41 -30.02
N GLN A 958 17.54 13.05 -30.87
CA GLN A 958 17.41 11.93 -31.80
C GLN A 958 17.29 10.59 -31.07
N LEU A 959 18.13 10.34 -30.07
CA LEU A 959 18.06 9.13 -29.25
C LEU A 959 16.74 9.05 -28.46
N ARG A 960 16.23 10.18 -27.97
CA ARG A 960 14.95 10.24 -27.25
C ARG A 960 13.78 9.91 -28.17
N ALA A 961 13.81 10.36 -29.42
CA ALA A 961 12.79 9.99 -30.40
C ALA A 961 12.80 8.49 -30.70
N GLN A 962 13.98 7.87 -30.75
CA GLN A 962 14.11 6.41 -30.89
C GLN A 962 13.56 5.67 -29.67
N PHE A 963 13.88 6.13 -28.45
CA PHE A 963 13.32 5.56 -27.23
C PHE A 963 11.80 5.67 -27.14
N LEU A 964 11.22 6.82 -27.50
CA LEU A 964 9.76 7.02 -27.49
C LEU A 964 9.01 6.15 -28.52
N ALA A 965 9.72 5.61 -29.52
CA ALA A 965 9.16 4.70 -30.52
C ALA A 965 9.21 3.22 -30.09
N LEU A 966 10.05 2.88 -29.10
CA LEU A 966 10.17 1.53 -28.51
C LEU A 966 9.14 1.31 -27.43
#